data_AF-A0A5E4A2U5-F1
#
_entry.id   AF-A0A5E4A2U5-F1
#
_cell.length_a   1.000
_cell.length_b   1.000
_cell.length_c   1.000
_cell.angle_alpha   90.00
_cell.angle_beta   90.00
_cell.angle_gamma   90.00
#
_symmetry.space_group_name_H-M   'P 1'
#
loop_
_entity.id
_entity.type
_entity.pdbx_description
1 polymer ?
#
loop_
_entity_poly.entity_id
_entity_poly.type
_entity_poly.pdbx_seq_one_letter_code
_entity_poly.pdbx_strand_id
1 'polypeptide(L)'
;MAEAHQAVAFQFTVTPDGIDLRLSHEALKQICLSGLHSWKKKFIRFKNGIITGVFPASPSSWLIVVVGVMSSTYLKVDPSLGMIARINRTLDSTNCMTSQTKKVVSGVLFSTGLWVALIVTMRYSLKVLLSYHGWMFAEHGKMSRATKIWMSMVKIFSGRKPMLYSFQTSLPRLPVPAVEDTVSRYLESVRPLMKDGDFQRMTALAQDFAVNLGPKLQWYLKLKSWWATNYVSDWWEEYIYLRGRGPLMVNSNYYAMEMVYITPTHIQAARAGNTIHAILLYRHKLDREEIKPIRLLGSTVPLCSAQWERLFNTSRIPGEETDTIQHVKDSRHIVVYHRGRYFKVWLYHSGRLLTPRELQQQMQRVLDDRSEPQPGEAKLAALTAADRVPWAKCRQDYFGRGKNKQSLDAVEKAAFFVTLDDTEQGYRQEDPEASLDSYAKSLLHGKCFDRWFDKSITFIVFKNGKMGINAEHSWADAPIVGHLWEYVIATDCFQLGYTEDGHCKGDPNPSIPCPTRLQWDIPEACQEVIETSLNSANLLANDVDIYSFPFDAFGKGMIKKCRTSPDAFIQLALQLAHYKVGQAELCPASRAPSPRREAAAGTRGTASWAGVTMAPGACPLGTGGEFRRPLWTDAGPVWRQALGR
;
A
#
# COMPACT_ATOMS: atom_id res chain seq x y z
N MET A 1 -14.43 -25.33 -3.95
CA MET A 1 -14.82 -25.53 -2.53
C MET A 1 -15.58 -24.35 -1.89
N ALA A 2 -16.11 -23.38 -2.65
CA ALA A 2 -17.36 -22.74 -2.20
C ALA A 2 -18.54 -23.71 -2.43
N GLU A 3 -18.43 -24.54 -3.48
CA GLU A 3 -19.37 -25.62 -3.81
C GLU A 3 -19.44 -26.71 -2.72
N ALA A 4 -18.32 -27.04 -2.06
CA ALA A 4 -18.28 -28.12 -1.06
C ALA A 4 -19.14 -27.84 0.18
N HIS A 5 -19.34 -26.57 0.55
CA HIS A 5 -20.27 -26.19 1.63
C HIS A 5 -21.71 -26.01 1.15
N GLN A 6 -21.96 -25.91 -0.17
CA GLN A 6 -23.30 -26.16 -0.70
C GLN A 6 -23.63 -27.66 -0.62
N ALA A 7 -22.69 -28.56 -0.91
CA ALA A 7 -22.94 -30.01 -0.88
C ALA A 7 -23.37 -30.59 0.50
N VAL A 8 -23.16 -29.89 1.61
CA VAL A 8 -23.67 -30.28 2.95
C VAL A 8 -25.02 -29.64 3.28
N ALA A 9 -25.38 -28.56 2.56
CA ALA A 9 -26.67 -27.86 2.66
C ALA A 9 -27.73 -28.37 1.66
N PHE A 10 -27.25 -29.03 0.60
CA PHE A 10 -27.99 -29.65 -0.48
C PHE A 10 -27.54 -31.12 -0.53
N GLN A 11 -28.19 -32.01 0.23
CA GLN A 11 -28.01 -33.45 -0.02
C GLN A 11 -28.70 -33.76 -1.35
N PHE A 12 -27.90 -34.14 -2.34
CA PHE A 12 -28.35 -34.60 -3.65
C PHE A 12 -28.14 -36.11 -3.71
N THR A 13 -29.24 -36.84 -3.65
CA THR A 13 -29.24 -38.31 -3.75
C THR A 13 -30.01 -38.70 -4.99
N VAL A 14 -29.31 -39.30 -5.97
CA VAL A 14 -29.95 -39.90 -7.14
C VAL A 14 -30.43 -41.29 -6.71
N THR A 15 -31.74 -41.44 -6.58
CA THR A 15 -32.39 -42.75 -6.40
C THR A 15 -32.89 -43.25 -7.76
N PRO A 16 -33.23 -44.55 -7.91
CA PRO A 16 -33.85 -45.05 -9.14
C PRO A 16 -35.14 -44.32 -9.53
N ASP A 17 -35.83 -43.74 -8.55
CA ASP A 17 -37.11 -43.04 -8.71
C ASP A 17 -36.97 -41.51 -8.93
N GLY A 18 -35.76 -40.94 -8.87
CA GLY A 18 -35.52 -39.53 -9.17
C GLY A 18 -34.40 -38.86 -8.36
N ILE A 19 -34.50 -37.54 -8.24
CA ILE A 19 -33.56 -36.68 -7.50
C ILE A 19 -34.19 -36.32 -6.16
N ASP A 20 -33.69 -36.86 -5.05
CA ASP A 20 -34.00 -36.35 -3.70
C ASP A 20 -33.07 -35.17 -3.37
N LEU A 21 -33.65 -34.08 -2.89
CA LEU A 21 -33.01 -32.76 -2.81
C LEU A 21 -33.35 -32.10 -1.47
N ARG A 22 -32.67 -32.53 -0.39
CA ARG A 22 -32.91 -32.01 0.96
C ARG A 22 -32.24 -30.66 1.14
N LEU A 23 -33.06 -29.61 1.18
CA LEU A 23 -32.68 -28.21 1.41
C LEU A 23 -32.77 -27.84 2.89
N SER A 24 -31.64 -27.52 3.52
CA SER A 24 -31.65 -26.98 4.89
C SER A 24 -32.17 -25.54 4.93
N HIS A 25 -33.20 -25.27 5.73
CA HIS A 25 -33.75 -23.92 5.95
C HIS A 25 -32.70 -22.92 6.45
N GLU A 26 -31.80 -23.36 7.35
CA GLU A 26 -30.72 -22.48 7.83
C GLU A 26 -29.73 -22.18 6.69
N ALA A 27 -29.41 -23.15 5.83
CA ALA A 27 -28.56 -22.89 4.67
C ALA A 27 -29.19 -21.92 3.65
N LEU A 28 -30.49 -22.02 3.38
CA LEU A 28 -31.22 -21.05 2.54
C LEU A 28 -31.17 -19.64 3.14
N LYS A 29 -31.36 -19.52 4.46
CA LYS A 29 -31.21 -18.26 5.20
C LYS A 29 -29.79 -17.69 5.10
N GLN A 30 -28.76 -18.53 5.22
CA GLN A 30 -27.36 -18.14 5.05
C GLN A 30 -27.04 -17.68 3.61
N ILE A 31 -27.59 -18.34 2.60
CA ILE A 31 -27.48 -17.92 1.18
C ILE A 31 -28.16 -16.56 0.98
N CYS A 32 -29.37 -16.38 1.49
CA CYS A 32 -30.10 -15.10 1.43
C CYS A 32 -29.32 -13.96 2.11
N LEU A 33 -28.82 -14.18 3.33
CA LEU A 33 -28.00 -13.22 4.06
C LEU A 33 -26.71 -12.88 3.30
N SER A 34 -26.00 -13.88 2.75
CA SER A 34 -24.79 -13.67 1.94
C SER A 34 -25.09 -12.89 0.64
N GLY A 35 -26.23 -13.17 0.00
CA GLY A 35 -26.73 -12.44 -1.17
C GLY A 35 -27.03 -10.98 -0.86
N LEU A 36 -27.77 -10.70 0.22
CA LEU A 36 -28.09 -9.35 0.67
C LEU A 36 -26.83 -8.54 1.05
N HIS A 37 -25.85 -9.16 1.72
CA HIS A 37 -24.57 -8.53 2.01
C HIS A 37 -23.74 -8.26 0.74
N SER A 38 -23.74 -9.19 -0.23
CA SER A 38 -23.10 -9.01 -1.53
C SER A 38 -23.71 -7.84 -2.31
N TRP A 39 -25.05 -7.76 -2.36
CA TRP A 39 -25.78 -6.67 -2.99
C TRP A 39 -25.52 -5.33 -2.30
N LYS A 40 -25.55 -5.29 -0.96
CA LYS A 40 -25.19 -4.11 -0.15
C LYS A 40 -23.75 -3.65 -0.42
N LYS A 41 -22.78 -4.57 -0.56
CA LYS A 41 -21.40 -4.24 -0.92
C LYS A 41 -21.30 -3.66 -2.33
N LYS A 42 -21.96 -4.26 -3.32
CA LYS A 42 -22.04 -3.74 -4.70
C LYS A 42 -22.67 -2.34 -4.74
N PHE A 43 -23.77 -2.13 -4.02
CA PHE A 43 -24.44 -0.83 -3.92
C PHE A 43 -23.54 0.23 -3.26
N ILE A 44 -22.82 -0.10 -2.18
CA ILE A 44 -21.85 0.82 -1.56
C ILE A 44 -20.74 1.19 -2.55
N ARG A 45 -20.12 0.22 -3.23
CA ARG A 45 -19.08 0.49 -4.26
C ARG A 45 -19.63 1.37 -5.39
N PHE A 46 -20.84 1.11 -5.89
CA PHE A 46 -21.51 1.94 -6.91
C PHE A 46 -21.76 3.37 -6.43
N LYS A 47 -22.37 3.53 -5.25
CA LYS A 47 -22.64 4.83 -4.61
C LYS A 47 -21.34 5.62 -4.40
N ASN A 48 -20.29 4.96 -3.92
CA ASN A 48 -18.99 5.58 -3.72
C ASN A 48 -18.36 6.01 -5.04
N GLY A 49 -18.45 5.19 -6.09
CA GLY A 49 -18.02 5.54 -7.45
C GLY A 49 -18.72 6.79 -8.01
N ILE A 50 -20.01 6.97 -7.71
CA ILE A 50 -20.72 8.23 -8.03
C ILE A 50 -20.17 9.39 -7.20
N ILE A 51 -20.05 9.23 -5.87
CA ILE A 51 -19.58 10.31 -4.97
C ILE A 51 -18.16 10.78 -5.32
N THR A 52 -17.23 9.86 -5.57
CA THR A 52 -15.86 10.18 -6.02
C THR A 52 -15.85 10.68 -7.47
N GLY A 53 -16.70 10.13 -8.34
CA GLY A 53 -16.86 10.53 -9.73
C GLY A 53 -17.33 11.97 -9.93
N VAL A 54 -18.07 12.56 -8.98
CA VAL A 54 -18.55 13.96 -9.02
C VAL A 54 -17.77 14.93 -8.13
N PHE A 55 -16.78 14.42 -7.38
CA PHE A 55 -15.91 15.23 -6.52
C PHE A 55 -15.12 16.26 -7.36
N PRO A 56 -14.95 17.52 -6.91
CA PRO A 56 -15.16 18.05 -5.55
C PRO A 56 -16.61 18.44 -5.17
N ALA A 57 -17.58 18.33 -6.08
CA ALA A 57 -18.98 18.56 -5.75
C ALA A 57 -19.62 17.35 -5.04
N SER A 58 -20.92 17.46 -4.71
CA SER A 58 -21.73 16.37 -4.16
C SER A 58 -22.93 16.05 -5.07
N PRO A 59 -23.48 14.83 -5.06
CA PRO A 59 -24.73 14.53 -5.77
C PRO A 59 -25.90 15.45 -5.35
N SER A 60 -25.93 15.90 -4.10
CA SER A 60 -26.94 16.87 -3.62
C SER A 60 -26.81 18.27 -4.25
N SER A 61 -25.64 18.65 -4.76
CA SER A 61 -25.48 19.95 -5.45
C SER A 61 -26.18 19.99 -6.81
N TRP A 62 -26.44 18.84 -7.44
CA TRP A 62 -27.27 18.75 -8.65
C TRP A 62 -28.70 19.24 -8.37
N LEU A 63 -29.31 18.80 -7.27
CA LEU A 63 -30.63 19.27 -6.84
C LEU A 63 -30.67 20.78 -6.62
N ILE A 64 -29.61 21.36 -6.05
CA ILE A 64 -29.51 22.82 -5.84
C ILE A 64 -29.49 23.56 -7.19
N VAL A 65 -28.73 23.07 -8.17
CA VAL A 65 -28.69 23.66 -9.52
C VAL A 65 -30.04 23.52 -10.24
N VAL A 66 -30.65 22.32 -10.20
CA VAL A 66 -31.97 22.06 -10.80
C VAL A 66 -33.04 22.94 -10.18
N VAL A 67 -33.16 22.97 -8.84
CA VAL A 67 -34.14 23.81 -8.15
C VAL A 67 -33.89 25.29 -8.44
N GLY A 68 -32.64 25.76 -8.41
CA GLY A 68 -32.29 27.14 -8.74
C GLY A 68 -32.74 27.55 -10.15
N VAL A 69 -32.34 26.78 -11.17
CA VAL A 69 -32.73 27.05 -12.57
C VAL A 69 -34.25 26.96 -12.77
N MET A 70 -34.90 25.93 -12.23
CA MET A 70 -36.35 25.77 -12.34
C MET A 70 -37.10 26.92 -11.65
N SER A 71 -36.68 27.34 -10.46
CA SER A 71 -37.23 28.51 -9.77
C SER A 71 -37.03 29.81 -10.56
N SER A 72 -35.84 30.05 -11.14
CA SER A 72 -35.61 31.22 -12.00
C SER A 72 -36.55 31.23 -13.22
N THR A 73 -36.66 30.10 -13.92
CA THR A 73 -37.57 30.01 -15.10
C THR A 73 -39.04 30.17 -14.72
N TYR A 74 -39.46 29.72 -13.52
CA TYR A 74 -40.81 29.97 -13.01
C TYR A 74 -41.05 31.46 -12.71
N LEU A 75 -40.03 32.15 -12.18
CA LEU A 75 -40.01 33.61 -11.99
C LEU A 75 -39.81 34.41 -13.29
N LYS A 76 -39.89 33.75 -14.47
CA LYS A 76 -39.70 34.32 -15.81
C LYS A 76 -38.31 34.94 -16.07
N VAL A 77 -37.31 34.61 -15.25
CA VAL A 77 -35.90 34.94 -15.51
C VAL A 77 -35.25 33.74 -16.18
N ASP A 78 -34.66 33.91 -17.36
CA ASP A 78 -33.94 32.83 -18.03
C ASP A 78 -32.43 32.87 -17.71
N PRO A 79 -31.92 32.03 -16.80
CA PRO A 79 -30.49 31.96 -16.50
C PRO A 79 -29.68 31.26 -17.62
N SER A 80 -30.36 30.70 -18.63
CA SER A 80 -29.74 29.91 -19.70
C SER A 80 -29.45 30.70 -20.98
N LEU A 81 -29.75 31.99 -21.02
CA LEU A 81 -29.58 32.86 -22.19
C LEU A 81 -30.22 32.27 -23.47
N GLY A 82 -31.43 31.71 -23.35
CA GLY A 82 -32.18 31.07 -24.43
C GLY A 82 -31.84 29.60 -24.71
N MET A 83 -30.87 29.00 -24.02
CA MET A 83 -30.50 27.58 -24.25
C MET A 83 -31.63 26.62 -23.88
N ILE A 84 -32.36 26.84 -22.78
CA ILE A 84 -33.51 26.00 -22.39
C ILE A 84 -34.59 26.04 -23.49
N ALA A 85 -34.87 27.21 -24.05
CA ALA A 85 -35.81 27.35 -25.15
C ALA A 85 -35.34 26.62 -26.43
N ARG A 86 -34.02 26.59 -26.69
CA ARG A 86 -33.44 25.86 -27.82
C ARG A 86 -33.52 24.34 -27.63
N ILE A 87 -33.27 23.84 -26.43
CA ILE A 87 -33.45 22.41 -26.07
C ILE A 87 -34.93 22.03 -26.17
N ASN A 88 -35.84 22.89 -25.71
CA ASN A 88 -37.29 22.69 -25.82
C ASN A 88 -37.73 22.54 -27.29
N ARG A 89 -37.25 23.41 -28.20
CA ARG A 89 -37.51 23.31 -29.65
C ARG A 89 -36.97 22.03 -30.29
N THR A 90 -35.84 21.49 -29.82
CA THR A 90 -35.35 20.18 -30.31
C THR A 90 -36.11 18.98 -29.73
N LEU A 91 -36.84 19.16 -28.62
CA LEU A 91 -37.81 18.18 -28.10
C LEU A 91 -39.19 18.33 -28.77
N ASP A 92 -39.41 19.34 -29.61
CA ASP A 92 -40.67 19.50 -30.34
C ASP A 92 -40.79 18.56 -31.55
N SER A 93 -39.68 18.03 -32.08
CA SER A 93 -39.70 16.99 -33.12
C SER A 93 -40.11 15.60 -32.61
N THR A 94 -40.17 15.39 -31.28
CA THR A 94 -40.68 14.17 -30.65
C THR A 94 -42.11 14.36 -30.15
N ASN A 95 -43.08 13.81 -30.88
CA ASN A 95 -44.53 13.95 -30.64
C ASN A 95 -45.07 13.28 -29.33
N CYS A 96 -44.20 12.85 -28.41
CA CYS A 96 -44.57 12.01 -27.27
C CYS A 96 -44.78 12.75 -25.93
N MET A 97 -44.72 14.10 -25.90
CA MET A 97 -44.63 14.86 -24.64
C MET A 97 -45.48 16.15 -24.62
N THR A 98 -46.09 16.45 -23.47
CA THR A 98 -46.86 17.70 -23.27
C THR A 98 -45.94 18.92 -23.14
N SER A 99 -46.47 20.12 -23.44
CA SER A 99 -45.72 21.39 -23.34
C SER A 99 -45.15 21.66 -21.94
N GLN A 100 -45.86 21.29 -20.87
CA GLN A 100 -45.33 21.41 -19.50
C GLN A 100 -44.19 20.41 -19.26
N THR A 101 -44.35 19.15 -19.66
CA THR A 101 -43.30 18.12 -19.52
C THR A 101 -42.03 18.50 -20.27
N LYS A 102 -42.15 19.04 -21.50
CA LYS A 102 -41.02 19.51 -22.31
C LYS A 102 -40.24 20.66 -21.64
N LYS A 103 -40.93 21.63 -21.02
CA LYS A 103 -40.27 22.70 -20.24
C LYS A 103 -39.51 22.17 -19.03
N VAL A 104 -40.09 21.23 -18.27
CA VAL A 104 -39.41 20.61 -17.13
C VAL A 104 -38.18 19.81 -17.60
N VAL A 105 -38.31 19.00 -18.64
CA VAL A 105 -37.21 18.17 -19.15
C VAL A 105 -36.09 19.02 -19.76
N SER A 106 -36.40 20.06 -20.53
CA SER A 106 -35.38 20.98 -21.06
C SER A 106 -34.66 21.76 -19.94
N GLY A 107 -35.39 22.19 -18.89
CA GLY A 107 -34.81 22.79 -17.68
C GLY A 107 -33.88 21.82 -16.92
N VAL A 108 -34.29 20.57 -16.71
CA VAL A 108 -33.48 19.54 -16.04
C VAL A 108 -32.24 19.15 -16.87
N LEU A 109 -32.38 19.01 -18.19
CA LEU A 109 -31.26 18.73 -19.10
C LEU A 109 -30.22 19.86 -19.07
N PHE A 110 -30.65 21.12 -19.19
CA PHE A 110 -29.77 22.28 -19.07
C PHE A 110 -29.08 22.34 -17.70
N SER A 111 -29.85 22.18 -16.61
CA SER A 111 -29.33 22.18 -15.24
C SER A 111 -28.27 21.09 -15.01
N THR A 112 -28.49 19.90 -15.59
CA THR A 112 -27.54 18.78 -15.51
C THR A 112 -26.27 19.07 -16.30
N GLY A 113 -26.39 19.63 -17.52
CA GLY A 113 -25.24 20.07 -18.31
C GLY A 113 -24.42 21.16 -17.61
N LEU A 114 -25.08 22.17 -17.06
CA LEU A 114 -24.46 23.24 -16.26
C LEU A 114 -23.74 22.67 -15.02
N TRP A 115 -24.39 21.75 -14.30
CA TRP A 115 -23.79 21.10 -13.13
C TRP A 115 -22.55 20.26 -13.48
N VAL A 116 -22.58 19.51 -14.59
CA VAL A 116 -21.40 18.78 -15.09
C VAL A 116 -20.28 19.75 -15.49
N ALA A 117 -20.60 20.85 -16.19
CA ALA A 117 -19.61 21.87 -16.55
C ALA A 117 -18.97 22.52 -15.32
N LEU A 118 -19.76 22.81 -14.27
CA LEU A 118 -19.26 23.30 -12.98
C LEU A 118 -18.34 22.28 -12.30
N ILE A 119 -18.67 20.98 -12.27
CA ILE A 119 -17.80 19.93 -11.72
C ILE A 119 -16.47 19.85 -12.47
N VAL A 120 -16.52 19.82 -13.81
CA VAL A 120 -15.30 19.77 -14.65
C VAL A 120 -14.42 21.00 -14.40
N THR A 121 -15.03 22.18 -14.30
CA THR A 121 -14.34 23.43 -13.97
C THR A 121 -13.71 23.38 -12.58
N MET A 122 -14.46 23.00 -11.54
CA MET A 122 -13.92 22.89 -10.17
C MET A 122 -12.79 21.85 -10.07
N ARG A 123 -12.91 20.72 -10.77
CA ARG A 123 -11.88 19.68 -10.84
C ARG A 123 -10.62 20.19 -11.55
N TYR A 124 -10.77 20.91 -12.65
CA TYR A 124 -9.65 21.52 -13.37
C TYR A 124 -8.96 22.61 -12.51
N SER A 125 -9.73 23.49 -11.88
CA SER A 125 -9.20 24.49 -10.94
C SER A 125 -8.46 23.86 -9.78
N LEU A 126 -9.00 22.79 -9.16
CA LEU A 126 -8.30 22.05 -8.11
C LEU A 126 -7.01 21.41 -8.63
N LYS A 127 -7.01 20.85 -9.85
CA LYS A 127 -5.81 20.28 -10.48
C LYS A 127 -4.74 21.34 -10.73
N VAL A 128 -5.11 22.51 -11.27
CA VAL A 128 -4.19 23.65 -11.46
C VAL A 128 -3.62 24.14 -10.13
N LEU A 129 -4.45 24.24 -9.08
CA LEU A 129 -3.98 24.57 -7.74
C LEU A 129 -2.99 23.52 -7.22
N LEU A 130 -3.26 22.22 -7.37
CA LEU A 130 -2.36 21.16 -6.92
C LEU A 130 -1.05 21.06 -7.73
N SER A 131 -1.02 21.55 -8.97
CA SER A 131 0.21 21.71 -9.76
C SER A 131 1.17 22.78 -9.23
N TYR A 132 0.80 23.60 -8.24
CA TYR A 132 1.71 24.58 -7.65
C TYR A 132 2.71 23.90 -6.71
N HIS A 133 4.01 24.13 -6.98
CA HIS A 133 5.12 23.46 -6.31
C HIS A 133 6.03 24.40 -5.49
N GLY A 134 5.85 25.72 -5.61
CA GLY A 134 6.68 26.71 -4.90
C GLY A 134 6.64 26.63 -3.37
N TRP A 135 5.63 25.95 -2.81
CA TRP A 135 5.55 25.69 -1.37
C TRP A 135 6.62 24.72 -0.86
N MET A 136 7.15 23.84 -1.71
CA MET A 136 8.14 22.81 -1.33
C MET A 136 9.52 23.40 -1.02
N PHE A 137 9.83 24.52 -1.67
CA PHE A 137 11.10 25.25 -1.54
C PHE A 137 11.05 26.35 -0.47
N ALA A 138 9.90 26.53 0.21
CA ALA A 138 9.76 27.51 1.27
C ALA A 138 10.52 27.10 2.55
N GLU A 139 11.20 28.07 3.17
CA GLU A 139 11.87 27.86 4.46
C GLU A 139 10.89 27.40 5.55
N HIS A 140 11.36 26.50 6.43
CA HIS A 140 10.56 26.03 7.56
C HIS A 140 10.24 27.19 8.51
N GLY A 141 8.95 27.43 8.74
CA GLY A 141 8.43 28.53 9.56
C GLY A 141 8.14 29.83 8.82
N LYS A 142 8.67 30.04 7.59
CA LYS A 142 8.42 31.26 6.79
C LYS A 142 7.58 30.96 5.55
N MET A 143 6.27 30.83 5.71
CA MET A 143 5.37 30.69 4.56
C MET A 143 5.00 32.05 3.95
N SER A 144 5.25 32.23 2.65
CA SER A 144 4.89 33.45 1.91
C SER A 144 3.38 33.73 1.95
N ARG A 145 2.99 35.00 1.77
CA ARG A 145 1.56 35.39 1.65
C ARG A 145 0.87 34.66 0.49
N ALA A 146 1.55 34.53 -0.65
CA ALA A 146 1.05 33.80 -1.82
C ALA A 146 0.78 32.32 -1.49
N THR A 147 1.70 31.64 -0.81
CA THR A 147 1.51 30.25 -0.39
C THR A 147 0.35 30.11 0.61
N LYS A 148 0.16 31.07 1.52
CA LYS A 148 -0.99 31.07 2.44
C LYS A 148 -2.34 31.22 1.70
N ILE A 149 -2.41 32.15 0.74
CA ILE A 149 -3.60 32.34 -0.11
C ILE A 149 -3.89 31.06 -0.91
N TRP A 150 -2.86 30.48 -1.54
CA TRP A 150 -2.97 29.22 -2.27
C TRP A 150 -3.48 28.07 -1.39
N MET A 151 -2.97 27.89 -0.17
CA MET A 151 -3.46 26.85 0.75
C MET A 151 -4.95 27.05 1.08
N SER A 152 -5.40 28.29 1.28
CA SER A 152 -6.81 28.60 1.49
C SER A 152 -7.66 28.25 0.27
N MET A 153 -7.20 28.58 -0.95
CA MET A 153 -7.86 28.17 -2.19
C MET A 153 -7.96 26.65 -2.31
N VAL A 154 -6.85 25.91 -2.10
CA VAL A 154 -6.86 24.44 -2.12
C VAL A 154 -7.89 23.89 -1.13
N LYS A 155 -7.98 24.44 0.10
CA LYS A 155 -8.97 24.02 1.11
C LYS A 155 -10.42 24.28 0.68
N ILE A 156 -10.70 25.41 0.03
CA ILE A 156 -12.04 25.75 -0.50
C ILE A 156 -12.43 24.75 -1.61
N PHE A 157 -11.54 24.50 -2.57
CA PHE A 157 -11.80 23.62 -3.71
C PHE A 157 -11.72 22.12 -3.37
N SER A 158 -11.13 21.73 -2.24
CA SER A 158 -10.96 20.33 -1.81
C SER A 158 -12.17 19.67 -1.14
N GLY A 159 -13.30 20.38 -1.03
CA GLY A 159 -14.53 19.87 -0.41
C GLY A 159 -14.41 19.55 1.09
N ARG A 160 -15.55 19.26 1.74
CA ARG A 160 -15.62 19.11 3.21
C ARG A 160 -15.35 17.69 3.72
N LYS A 161 -15.70 16.65 2.95
CA LYS A 161 -15.65 15.23 3.37
C LYS A 161 -15.17 14.34 2.19
N PRO A 162 -13.86 14.29 1.89
CA PRO A 162 -13.35 13.38 0.88
C PRO A 162 -13.45 11.92 1.34
N MET A 163 -13.64 11.03 0.38
CA MET A 163 -13.41 9.58 0.52
C MET A 163 -11.99 9.25 0.03
N LEU A 164 -11.49 8.05 0.30
CA LEU A 164 -10.11 7.63 0.00
C LEU A 164 -9.67 8.01 -1.43
N TYR A 165 -10.51 7.74 -2.43
CA TYR A 165 -10.19 7.98 -3.84
C TYR A 165 -10.70 9.32 -4.40
N SER A 166 -11.35 10.17 -3.60
CA SER A 166 -11.94 11.44 -4.07
C SER A 166 -10.98 12.32 -4.86
N PHE A 167 -9.71 12.38 -4.48
CA PHE A 167 -8.74 13.25 -5.15
C PHE A 167 -8.17 12.69 -6.45
N GLN A 168 -8.28 11.38 -6.74
CA GLN A 168 -7.50 10.73 -7.81
C GLN A 168 -7.71 11.32 -9.21
N THR A 169 -8.88 11.90 -9.49
CA THR A 169 -9.21 12.56 -10.76
C THR A 169 -8.75 14.03 -10.83
N SER A 170 -8.46 14.64 -9.68
CA SER A 170 -8.01 16.03 -9.51
C SER A 170 -6.49 16.16 -9.30
N LEU A 171 -5.80 15.05 -9.02
CA LEU A 171 -4.35 15.00 -8.91
C LEU A 171 -3.68 15.41 -10.26
N PRO A 172 -2.65 16.28 -10.29
CA PRO A 172 -1.82 16.51 -11.47
C PRO A 172 -1.17 15.23 -12.02
N ARG A 173 -0.62 15.31 -13.23
CA ARG A 173 0.28 14.26 -13.74
C ARG A 173 1.69 14.50 -13.20
N LEU A 174 2.48 13.44 -13.08
CA LEU A 174 3.91 13.58 -12.78
C LEU A 174 4.57 14.40 -13.91
N PRO A 175 5.25 15.52 -13.61
CA PRO A 175 5.95 16.30 -14.62
C PRO A 175 7.17 15.54 -15.14
N VAL A 176 7.53 15.77 -16.41
CA VAL A 176 8.78 15.28 -16.99
C VAL A 176 9.83 16.39 -16.84
N PRO A 177 10.90 16.22 -16.05
CA PRO A 177 11.96 17.23 -15.87
C PRO A 177 12.67 17.56 -17.20
N ALA A 178 13.29 18.73 -17.30
CA ALA A 178 14.13 19.07 -18.46
C ALA A 178 15.41 18.20 -18.48
N VAL A 179 15.90 17.86 -19.67
CA VAL A 179 17.13 17.04 -19.82
C VAL A 179 18.33 17.77 -19.21
N GLU A 180 18.43 19.09 -19.45
CA GLU A 180 19.45 19.97 -18.88
C GLU A 180 19.42 19.97 -17.33
N ASP A 181 18.24 20.16 -16.72
CA ASP A 181 18.07 20.10 -15.26
C ASP A 181 18.50 18.73 -14.70
N THR A 182 18.09 17.64 -15.35
CA THR A 182 18.45 16.28 -14.96
C THR A 182 19.95 16.04 -15.08
N VAL A 183 20.59 16.49 -16.16
CA VAL A 183 22.04 16.36 -16.37
C VAL A 183 22.83 17.21 -15.38
N SER A 184 22.42 18.45 -15.09
CA SER A 184 23.07 19.29 -14.07
C SER A 184 23.03 18.63 -12.69
N ARG A 185 21.85 18.19 -12.25
CA ARG A 185 21.67 17.52 -10.95
C ARG A 185 22.38 16.17 -10.87
N TYR A 186 22.47 15.45 -11.99
CA TYR A 186 23.27 14.22 -12.08
C TYR A 186 24.76 14.51 -11.89
N LEU A 187 25.31 15.52 -12.59
CA LEU A 187 26.70 15.91 -12.44
C LEU A 187 27.01 16.42 -11.02
N GLU A 188 26.11 17.20 -10.42
CA GLU A 188 26.20 17.60 -9.00
C GLU A 188 26.24 16.40 -8.05
N SER A 189 25.43 15.36 -8.29
CA SER A 189 25.35 14.20 -7.39
C SER A 189 26.53 13.22 -7.53
N VAL A 190 27.16 13.12 -8.72
CA VAL A 190 28.34 12.27 -8.93
C VAL A 190 29.67 12.98 -8.68
N ARG A 191 29.70 14.32 -8.71
CA ARG A 191 30.93 15.12 -8.56
C ARG A 191 31.83 14.69 -7.39
N PRO A 192 31.34 14.57 -6.14
CA PRO A 192 32.18 14.17 -5.00
C PRO A 192 32.37 12.65 -4.86
N LEU A 193 31.80 11.85 -5.78
CA LEU A 193 32.05 10.41 -5.89
C LEU A 193 33.15 10.09 -6.92
N MET A 194 33.71 11.11 -7.60
CA MET A 194 34.60 10.95 -8.76
C MET A 194 35.85 11.81 -8.66
N LYS A 195 36.97 11.27 -9.14
CA LYS A 195 38.23 12.01 -9.36
C LYS A 195 38.06 13.00 -10.52
N ASP A 196 38.88 14.04 -10.58
CA ASP A 196 38.72 15.14 -11.55
C ASP A 196 38.71 14.68 -13.02
N GLY A 197 39.63 13.78 -13.40
CA GLY A 197 39.67 13.25 -14.77
C GLY A 197 38.43 12.42 -15.15
N ASP A 198 37.93 11.60 -14.22
CA ASP A 198 36.68 10.86 -14.42
C ASP A 198 35.48 11.79 -14.50
N PHE A 199 35.42 12.81 -13.63
CA PHE A 199 34.35 13.79 -13.66
C PHE A 199 34.35 14.63 -14.95
N GLN A 200 35.52 15.01 -15.48
CA GLN A 200 35.63 15.67 -16.79
C GLN A 200 35.10 14.77 -17.91
N ARG A 201 35.49 13.49 -17.93
CA ARG A 201 34.98 12.49 -18.90
C ARG A 201 33.46 12.33 -18.80
N MET A 202 32.92 12.18 -17.59
CA MET A 202 31.48 12.04 -17.36
C MET A 202 30.70 13.32 -17.70
N THR A 203 31.30 14.49 -17.48
CA THR A 203 30.73 15.79 -17.93
C THR A 203 30.59 15.83 -19.44
N ALA A 204 31.63 15.44 -20.19
CA ALA A 204 31.59 15.39 -21.65
C ALA A 204 30.51 14.41 -22.17
N LEU A 205 30.43 13.21 -21.59
CA LEU A 205 29.40 12.21 -21.94
C LEU A 205 27.97 12.69 -21.62
N ALA A 206 27.77 13.34 -20.48
CA ALA A 206 26.46 13.85 -20.08
C ALA A 206 26.02 15.06 -20.93
N GLN A 207 26.96 15.90 -21.38
CA GLN A 207 26.71 16.99 -22.32
C GLN A 207 26.40 16.48 -23.73
N ASP A 208 27.16 15.49 -24.23
CA ASP A 208 26.85 14.81 -25.49
C ASP A 208 25.44 14.21 -25.47
N PHE A 209 25.09 13.49 -24.40
CA PHE A 209 23.73 12.98 -24.20
C PHE A 209 22.68 14.10 -24.20
N ALA A 210 22.93 15.23 -23.52
CA ALA A 210 22.00 16.34 -23.43
C ALA A 210 21.70 16.98 -24.80
N VAL A 211 22.67 17.02 -25.71
CA VAL A 211 22.55 17.62 -27.05
C VAL A 211 22.00 16.60 -28.07
N ASN A 212 22.49 15.36 -28.05
CA ASN A 212 22.25 14.38 -29.10
C ASN A 212 21.07 13.43 -28.80
N LEU A 213 21.27 12.43 -27.94
CA LEU A 213 20.27 11.35 -27.73
C LEU A 213 19.12 11.76 -26.79
N GLY A 214 19.44 12.55 -25.76
CA GLY A 214 18.53 12.99 -24.71
C GLY A 214 17.25 13.66 -25.23
N PRO A 215 17.32 14.66 -26.14
CA PRO A 215 16.13 15.31 -26.71
C PRO A 215 15.18 14.33 -27.42
N LYS A 216 15.72 13.32 -28.12
CA LYS A 216 14.93 12.28 -28.80
C LYS A 216 14.23 11.37 -27.79
N LEU A 217 14.92 10.90 -26.75
CA LEU A 217 14.31 10.09 -25.68
C LEU A 217 13.27 10.89 -24.89
N GLN A 218 13.56 12.15 -24.60
CA GLN A 218 12.67 13.10 -23.93
C GLN A 218 11.38 13.34 -24.72
N TRP A 219 11.43 13.32 -26.05
CA TRP A 219 10.22 13.41 -26.88
C TRP A 219 9.29 12.21 -26.67
N TYR A 220 9.83 10.98 -26.70
CA TYR A 220 9.05 9.77 -26.40
C TYR A 220 8.51 9.78 -24.96
N LEU A 221 9.30 10.25 -23.99
CA LEU A 221 8.89 10.35 -22.59
C LEU A 221 7.74 11.35 -22.38
N LYS A 222 7.83 12.53 -23.04
CA LYS A 222 6.75 13.52 -23.09
C LYS A 222 5.49 12.93 -23.72
N LEU A 223 5.61 12.23 -24.86
CA LEU A 223 4.48 11.54 -25.48
C LEU A 223 3.83 10.54 -24.51
N LYS A 224 4.61 9.68 -23.82
CA LYS A 224 4.09 8.76 -22.80
C LYS A 224 3.34 9.50 -21.69
N SER A 225 3.85 10.63 -21.21
CA SER A 225 3.21 11.46 -20.17
C SER A 225 1.87 12.09 -20.60
N TRP A 226 1.58 12.15 -21.90
CA TRP A 226 0.29 12.64 -22.41
C TRP A 226 -0.82 11.57 -22.35
N TRP A 227 -0.47 10.30 -22.51
CA TRP A 227 -1.40 9.17 -22.51
C TRP A 227 -1.51 8.48 -21.15
N ALA A 228 -0.40 8.34 -20.43
CA ALA A 228 -0.36 7.69 -19.12
C ALA A 228 -0.97 8.57 -18.00
N THR A 229 -1.38 7.93 -16.91
CA THR A 229 -1.73 8.61 -15.65
C THR A 229 -0.47 9.10 -14.93
N ASN A 230 0.51 8.21 -14.82
CA ASN A 230 1.91 8.44 -14.47
C ASN A 230 2.77 7.75 -15.53
N TYR A 231 3.80 8.41 -16.06
CA TYR A 231 4.64 7.84 -17.11
C TYR A 231 5.69 6.83 -16.60
N VAL A 232 5.91 6.76 -15.28
CA VAL A 232 6.92 5.89 -14.63
C VAL A 232 6.31 4.63 -14.03
N SER A 233 5.09 4.70 -13.46
CA SER A 233 4.53 3.66 -12.57
C SER A 233 4.54 2.23 -13.13
N ASP A 234 4.18 2.06 -14.39
CA ASP A 234 4.15 0.77 -15.10
C ASP A 234 5.57 0.22 -15.31
N TRP A 235 6.48 1.06 -15.82
CA TRP A 235 7.89 0.69 -15.98
C TRP A 235 8.60 0.45 -14.64
N TRP A 236 8.23 1.15 -13.57
CA TRP A 236 8.81 0.94 -12.24
C TRP A 236 8.41 -0.43 -11.68
N GLU A 237 7.11 -0.73 -11.70
CA GLU A 237 6.59 -2.03 -11.27
C GLU A 237 7.21 -3.17 -12.10
N GLU A 238 7.25 -3.03 -13.42
CA GLU A 238 7.78 -4.05 -14.34
C GLU A 238 9.30 -4.24 -14.23
N TYR A 239 10.10 -3.19 -14.46
CA TYR A 239 11.56 -3.32 -14.64
C TYR A 239 12.34 -3.34 -13.34
N ILE A 240 11.89 -2.67 -12.28
CA ILE A 240 12.62 -2.65 -10.99
C ILE A 240 12.28 -3.88 -10.14
N TYR A 241 11.01 -4.32 -10.14
CA TYR A 241 10.58 -5.42 -9.29
C TYR A 241 10.26 -6.71 -10.08
N LEU A 242 9.32 -6.66 -11.03
CA LEU A 242 8.75 -7.89 -11.60
C LEU A 242 9.68 -8.63 -12.57
N ARG A 243 10.59 -7.93 -13.26
CA ARG A 243 11.65 -8.54 -14.08
C ARG A 243 12.87 -8.99 -13.27
N GLY A 244 13.05 -8.52 -12.05
CA GLY A 244 14.10 -9.02 -11.15
C GLY A 244 13.96 -10.53 -10.93
N ARG A 245 15.01 -11.31 -11.23
CA ARG A 245 15.01 -12.79 -11.16
C ARG A 245 15.60 -13.37 -9.87
N GLY A 246 16.30 -12.54 -9.10
CA GLY A 246 16.88 -12.92 -7.81
C GLY A 246 15.86 -13.05 -6.67
N PRO A 247 16.29 -13.49 -5.48
CA PRO A 247 15.40 -13.86 -4.39
C PRO A 247 14.71 -12.66 -3.74
N LEU A 248 13.41 -12.75 -3.46
CA LEU A 248 12.66 -11.61 -2.88
C LEU A 248 12.94 -11.39 -1.39
N MET A 249 13.18 -12.48 -0.65
CA MET A 249 13.16 -12.54 0.81
C MET A 249 13.96 -11.44 1.51
N VAL A 250 15.18 -11.14 1.03
CA VAL A 250 16.05 -10.10 1.60
C VAL A 250 16.32 -8.94 0.63
N ASN A 251 16.28 -9.18 -0.69
CA ASN A 251 16.63 -8.17 -1.69
C ASN A 251 15.47 -7.23 -2.05
N SER A 252 14.23 -7.57 -1.66
CA SER A 252 13.04 -6.79 -2.03
C SER A 252 12.04 -6.65 -0.89
N ASN A 253 11.72 -7.74 -0.18
CA ASN A 253 10.76 -7.71 0.92
C ASN A 253 11.30 -6.89 2.10
N TYR A 254 10.40 -6.22 2.81
CA TYR A 254 10.72 -5.46 4.02
C TYR A 254 9.83 -5.90 5.18
N TYR A 255 10.23 -5.53 6.40
CA TYR A 255 9.52 -5.90 7.62
C TYR A 255 9.11 -4.69 8.46
N ALA A 256 8.20 -4.93 9.41
CA ALA A 256 7.81 -3.98 10.44
C ALA A 256 7.62 -4.67 11.81
N MET A 257 8.26 -4.14 12.85
CA MET A 257 8.05 -4.53 14.25
C MET A 257 6.86 -3.79 14.86
N GLU A 258 6.20 -4.36 15.88
CA GLU A 258 5.19 -3.67 16.69
C GLU A 258 5.77 -2.63 17.68
N MET A 259 4.95 -2.20 18.66
CA MET A 259 5.43 -1.49 19.85
C MET A 259 6.42 -2.35 20.66
N VAL A 260 7.70 -2.19 20.35
CA VAL A 260 8.85 -2.89 20.94
C VAL A 260 8.71 -3.17 22.45
N TYR A 261 8.40 -2.14 23.23
CA TYR A 261 8.37 -2.17 24.70
C TYR A 261 7.04 -2.63 25.33
N ILE A 262 6.01 -2.95 24.54
CA ILE A 262 4.67 -3.27 25.06
C ILE A 262 4.23 -4.64 24.54
N THR A 263 3.69 -5.49 25.41
CA THR A 263 3.09 -6.79 25.05
C THR A 263 1.73 -6.89 25.73
N PRO A 264 0.61 -6.55 25.05
CA PRO A 264 -0.73 -6.55 25.64
C PRO A 264 -1.25 -7.90 26.14
N THR A 265 -0.75 -9.01 25.57
CA THR A 265 -0.98 -10.37 26.07
C THR A 265 0.15 -11.29 25.59
N HIS A 266 0.51 -12.28 26.39
CA HIS A 266 1.45 -13.33 26.01
C HIS A 266 0.78 -14.53 25.32
N ILE A 267 -0.55 -14.55 25.25
CA ILE A 267 -1.30 -15.67 24.66
C ILE A 267 -1.35 -15.49 23.13
N GLN A 268 -0.49 -16.20 22.41
CA GLN A 268 -0.36 -16.14 20.94
C GLN A 268 -1.71 -16.16 20.20
N ALA A 269 -2.61 -17.09 20.55
CA ALA A 269 -3.94 -17.19 19.92
C ALA A 269 -4.83 -15.95 20.17
N ALA A 270 -4.78 -15.37 21.37
CA ALA A 270 -5.53 -14.15 21.70
C ALA A 270 -4.94 -12.94 20.97
N ARG A 271 -3.61 -12.84 20.98
CA ARG A 271 -2.86 -11.82 20.26
C ARG A 271 -3.23 -11.81 18.78
N ALA A 272 -3.20 -12.98 18.13
CA ALA A 272 -3.62 -13.16 16.75
C ALA A 272 -5.12 -12.86 16.55
N GLY A 273 -6.00 -13.27 17.47
CA GLY A 273 -7.45 -13.03 17.39
C GLY A 273 -7.82 -11.55 17.30
N ASN A 274 -7.31 -10.72 18.20
CA ASN A 274 -7.54 -9.27 18.20
C ASN A 274 -6.96 -8.60 16.94
N THR A 275 -5.72 -8.92 16.57
CA THR A 275 -5.05 -8.20 15.47
C THR A 275 -5.53 -8.60 14.09
N ILE A 276 -5.86 -9.89 13.87
CA ILE A 276 -6.60 -10.33 12.68
C ILE A 276 -7.93 -9.56 12.60
N HIS A 277 -8.66 -9.42 13.71
CA HIS A 277 -9.89 -8.61 13.72
C HIS A 277 -9.63 -7.13 13.37
N ALA A 278 -8.60 -6.51 13.93
CA ALA A 278 -8.22 -5.12 13.63
C ALA A 278 -7.83 -4.91 12.16
N ILE A 279 -7.06 -5.84 11.57
CA ILE A 279 -6.73 -5.85 10.13
C ILE A 279 -8.02 -5.92 9.29
N LEU A 280 -9.00 -6.73 9.71
CA LEU A 280 -10.28 -6.85 9.01
C LEU A 280 -11.17 -5.60 9.14
N LEU A 281 -11.14 -4.91 10.28
CA LEU A 281 -11.78 -3.59 10.44
C LEU A 281 -11.13 -2.55 9.51
N TYR A 282 -9.81 -2.57 9.35
CA TYR A 282 -9.12 -1.72 8.38
C TYR A 282 -9.52 -2.05 6.93
N ARG A 283 -9.50 -3.34 6.57
CA ARG A 283 -9.93 -3.85 5.26
C ARG A 283 -11.38 -3.47 4.95
N HIS A 284 -12.27 -3.49 5.94
CA HIS A 284 -13.65 -3.05 5.80
C HIS A 284 -13.78 -1.55 5.53
N LYS A 285 -12.97 -0.71 6.19
CA LYS A 285 -12.90 0.74 5.92
C LYS A 285 -12.35 1.02 4.52
N LEU A 286 -11.34 0.26 4.08
CA LEU A 286 -10.78 0.33 2.74
C LEU A 286 -11.81 -0.05 1.66
N ASP A 287 -12.49 -1.19 1.81
CA ASP A 287 -13.54 -1.67 0.89
C ASP A 287 -14.71 -0.68 0.71
N ARG A 288 -14.87 0.24 1.66
CA ARG A 288 -15.88 1.31 1.67
C ARG A 288 -15.32 2.71 1.42
N GLU A 289 -14.02 2.83 1.18
CA GLU A 289 -13.29 4.09 0.97
C GLU A 289 -13.43 5.10 2.14
N GLU A 290 -13.68 4.58 3.34
CA GLU A 290 -13.84 5.34 4.60
C GLU A 290 -12.50 5.74 5.22
N ILE A 291 -11.38 5.20 4.72
CA ILE A 291 -10.02 5.67 5.07
C ILE A 291 -9.84 7.09 4.53
N LYS A 292 -9.40 8.01 5.38
CA LYS A 292 -9.17 9.41 4.99
C LYS A 292 -7.93 9.49 4.10
N PRO A 293 -7.96 10.22 2.97
CA PRO A 293 -6.76 10.45 2.16
C PRO A 293 -5.64 11.08 2.99
N ILE A 294 -4.42 10.58 2.86
CA ILE A 294 -3.24 11.25 3.46
C ILE A 294 -3.09 12.63 2.82
N ARG A 295 -2.87 13.64 3.66
CA ARG A 295 -2.64 15.02 3.24
C ARG A 295 -1.46 15.65 3.95
N LEU A 296 -0.61 16.35 3.21
CA LEU A 296 0.53 17.12 3.71
C LEU A 296 0.14 18.59 3.99
N LEU A 297 1.07 19.35 4.58
CA LEU A 297 0.89 20.76 5.00
C LEU A 297 -0.42 21.01 5.77
N GLY A 298 -0.60 20.35 6.92
CA GLY A 298 -1.76 20.60 7.79
C GLY A 298 -3.10 20.35 7.08
N SER A 299 -3.22 19.16 6.47
CA SER A 299 -4.40 18.69 5.74
C SER A 299 -4.74 19.47 4.46
N THR A 300 -3.74 20.01 3.76
CA THR A 300 -3.93 20.80 2.53
C THR A 300 -3.70 19.98 1.26
N VAL A 301 -2.53 19.36 1.09
CA VAL A 301 -2.12 18.75 -0.18
C VAL A 301 -2.35 17.23 -0.15
N PRO A 302 -3.29 16.66 -0.92
CA PRO A 302 -3.56 15.22 -0.94
C PRO A 302 -2.46 14.43 -1.66
N LEU A 303 -2.19 13.22 -1.20
CA LEU A 303 -1.34 12.25 -1.88
C LEU A 303 -2.17 11.28 -2.75
N CYS A 304 -1.49 10.56 -3.66
CA CYS A 304 -2.10 9.41 -4.31
C CYS A 304 -2.51 8.34 -3.28
N SER A 305 -3.54 7.59 -3.60
CA SER A 305 -4.05 6.50 -2.75
C SER A 305 -4.21 5.18 -3.51
N ALA A 306 -3.76 5.10 -4.77
CA ALA A 306 -3.95 3.92 -5.62
C ALA A 306 -3.38 2.63 -5.04
N GLN A 307 -2.24 2.71 -4.33
CA GLN A 307 -1.58 1.55 -3.71
C GLN A 307 -2.44 0.83 -2.65
N TRP A 308 -3.41 1.51 -2.03
CA TRP A 308 -4.34 0.88 -1.10
C TRP A 308 -5.18 -0.23 -1.74
N GLU A 309 -5.47 -0.14 -3.04
CA GLU A 309 -6.27 -1.15 -3.76
C GLU A 309 -5.64 -2.55 -3.63
N ARG A 310 -4.31 -2.65 -3.68
CA ARG A 310 -3.57 -3.90 -3.71
C ARG A 310 -3.09 -4.40 -2.34
N LEU A 311 -3.43 -3.74 -1.24
CA LEU A 311 -3.00 -4.11 0.12
C LEU A 311 -3.43 -5.53 0.55
N PHE A 312 -4.65 -5.93 0.18
CA PHE A 312 -5.23 -7.24 0.51
C PHE A 312 -5.61 -8.03 -0.73
N ASN A 313 -5.73 -9.34 -0.58
CA ASN A 313 -6.13 -10.27 -1.64
C ASN A 313 -5.15 -10.31 -2.82
N THR A 314 -3.89 -9.94 -2.55
CA THR A 314 -2.85 -9.77 -3.56
C THR A 314 -1.71 -10.74 -3.30
N SER A 315 -1.19 -11.32 -4.38
CA SER A 315 0.05 -12.08 -4.37
C SER A 315 0.82 -11.83 -5.66
N ARG A 316 2.15 -11.82 -5.56
CA ARG A 316 3.05 -11.86 -6.70
C ARG A 316 3.16 -13.30 -7.18
N ILE A 317 2.99 -13.52 -8.48
CA ILE A 317 3.04 -14.84 -9.12
C ILE A 317 4.35 -14.93 -9.88
N PRO A 318 5.18 -15.97 -9.65
CA PRO A 318 6.43 -16.13 -10.37
C PRO A 318 6.17 -16.41 -11.86
N GLY A 319 6.97 -15.81 -12.72
CA GLY A 319 7.10 -16.19 -14.14
C GLY A 319 8.57 -16.47 -14.46
N GLU A 320 8.88 -17.01 -15.64
CA GLU A 320 10.28 -17.23 -16.03
C GLU A 320 10.98 -15.90 -16.34
N GLU A 321 10.44 -15.10 -17.25
CA GLU A 321 11.02 -13.79 -17.61
C GLU A 321 10.53 -12.64 -16.74
N THR A 322 9.26 -12.67 -16.30
CA THR A 322 8.61 -11.56 -15.60
C THR A 322 7.51 -12.10 -14.69
N ASP A 323 7.51 -11.68 -13.43
CA ASP A 323 6.46 -12.00 -12.47
C ASP A 323 5.20 -11.15 -12.71
N THR A 324 4.05 -11.55 -12.15
CA THR A 324 2.80 -10.78 -12.29
C THR A 324 2.10 -10.56 -10.95
N ILE A 325 1.41 -9.43 -10.79
CA ILE A 325 0.64 -9.14 -9.57
C ILE A 325 -0.81 -9.61 -9.74
N GLN A 326 -1.17 -10.69 -9.07
CA GLN A 326 -2.54 -11.19 -8.99
C GLN A 326 -3.26 -10.48 -7.85
N HIS A 327 -4.25 -9.63 -8.16
CA HIS A 327 -5.16 -9.03 -7.18
C HIS A 327 -6.60 -9.51 -7.36
N VAL A 328 -7.23 -9.99 -6.29
CA VAL A 328 -8.59 -10.55 -6.31
C VAL A 328 -9.58 -9.63 -5.57
N LYS A 329 -10.66 -9.22 -6.23
CA LYS A 329 -11.60 -8.20 -5.69
C LYS A 329 -12.31 -8.55 -4.38
N ASP A 330 -12.50 -9.85 -4.08
CA ASP A 330 -13.31 -10.29 -2.95
C ASP A 330 -12.83 -11.64 -2.36
N SER A 331 -11.86 -11.60 -1.43
CA SER A 331 -11.49 -12.77 -0.61
C SER A 331 -12.27 -12.85 0.72
N ARG A 332 -12.57 -14.06 1.19
CA ARG A 332 -13.32 -14.33 2.44
C ARG A 332 -12.55 -15.19 3.46
N HIS A 333 -11.29 -15.53 3.20
CA HIS A 333 -10.46 -16.36 4.07
C HIS A 333 -9.04 -15.79 4.19
N ILE A 334 -8.32 -16.23 5.22
CA ILE A 334 -6.85 -16.18 5.31
C ILE A 334 -6.29 -17.60 5.17
N VAL A 335 -4.99 -17.71 4.93
CA VAL A 335 -4.25 -18.93 5.22
C VAL A 335 -3.37 -18.68 6.43
N VAL A 336 -3.39 -19.62 7.37
CA VAL A 336 -2.58 -19.65 8.58
C VAL A 336 -1.57 -20.77 8.44
N TYR A 337 -0.30 -20.48 8.68
CA TYR A 337 0.79 -21.44 8.78
C TYR A 337 1.17 -21.65 10.24
N HIS A 338 1.37 -22.90 10.63
CA HIS A 338 1.95 -23.27 11.93
C HIS A 338 2.70 -24.61 11.82
N ARG A 339 4.00 -24.63 12.19
CA ARG A 339 4.86 -25.83 12.19
C ARG A 339 4.75 -26.67 10.92
N GLY A 340 5.07 -26.08 9.77
CA GLY A 340 5.10 -26.77 8.48
C GLY A 340 3.73 -27.07 7.85
N ARG A 341 2.63 -26.55 8.40
CA ARG A 341 1.26 -26.95 8.04
C ARG A 341 0.41 -25.74 7.73
N TYR A 342 -0.41 -25.84 6.69
CA TYR A 342 -1.22 -24.74 6.17
C TYR A 342 -2.72 -25.00 6.39
N PHE A 343 -3.42 -23.98 6.87
CA PHE A 343 -4.84 -24.03 7.23
C PHE A 343 -5.58 -22.85 6.62
N LYS A 344 -6.65 -23.12 5.87
CA LYS A 344 -7.58 -22.10 5.42
C LYS A 344 -8.57 -21.76 6.54
N VAL A 345 -8.60 -20.50 6.97
CA VAL A 345 -9.51 -19.99 8.00
C VAL A 345 -10.48 -18.99 7.37
N TRP A 346 -11.78 -19.26 7.49
CA TRP A 346 -12.82 -18.34 7.03
C TRP A 346 -12.96 -17.15 7.97
N LEU A 347 -13.12 -15.95 7.42
CA LEU A 347 -13.19 -14.69 8.17
C LEU A 347 -14.61 -14.27 8.54
N TYR A 348 -15.61 -14.96 8.00
CA TYR A 348 -17.02 -14.61 8.11
C TYR A 348 -17.84 -15.85 8.49
N HIS A 349 -18.80 -15.66 9.39
CA HIS A 349 -19.80 -16.65 9.77
C HIS A 349 -21.14 -15.94 10.00
N SER A 350 -22.25 -16.56 9.61
CA SER A 350 -23.58 -15.94 9.73
C SER A 350 -23.71 -14.53 9.13
N GLY A 351 -23.07 -14.31 7.97
CA GLY A 351 -23.05 -13.03 7.25
C GLY A 351 -22.21 -11.92 7.88
N ARG A 352 -21.74 -12.08 9.12
CA ARG A 352 -20.90 -11.13 9.85
C ARG A 352 -19.43 -11.54 9.86
N LEU A 353 -18.57 -10.60 10.23
CA LEU A 353 -17.17 -10.87 10.56
C LEU A 353 -17.10 -11.73 11.84
N LEU A 354 -16.09 -12.60 11.95
CA LEU A 354 -15.77 -13.25 13.22
C LEU A 354 -15.32 -12.22 14.26
N THR A 355 -15.75 -12.38 15.51
CA THR A 355 -15.29 -11.56 16.64
C THR A 355 -13.85 -11.90 17.03
N PRO A 356 -13.16 -11.08 17.84
CA PRO A 356 -11.82 -11.40 18.32
C PRO A 356 -11.73 -12.74 19.06
N ARG A 357 -12.67 -13.06 19.96
CA ARG A 357 -12.71 -14.35 20.68
C ARG A 357 -12.95 -15.54 19.75
N GLU A 358 -13.80 -15.38 18.73
CA GLU A 358 -14.01 -16.39 17.71
C GLU A 358 -12.77 -16.62 16.84
N LEU A 359 -12.04 -15.55 16.49
CA LEU A 359 -10.75 -15.66 15.78
C LEU A 359 -9.68 -16.30 16.67
N GLN A 360 -9.60 -15.93 17.96
CA GLN A 360 -8.74 -16.62 18.93
C GLN A 360 -9.05 -18.12 18.95
N GLN A 361 -10.33 -18.51 19.00
CA GLN A 361 -10.73 -19.92 18.98
C GLN A 361 -10.27 -20.63 17.70
N GLN A 362 -10.33 -19.97 16.54
CA GLN A 362 -9.79 -20.52 15.29
C GLN A 362 -8.26 -20.67 15.31
N MET A 363 -7.53 -19.69 15.86
CA MET A 363 -6.07 -19.77 15.97
C MET A 363 -5.64 -20.85 16.97
N GLN A 364 -6.35 -20.97 18.10
CA GLN A 364 -6.10 -22.04 19.08
C GLN A 364 -6.31 -23.43 18.46
N ARG A 365 -7.37 -23.62 17.67
CA ARG A 365 -7.58 -24.87 16.89
C ARG A 365 -6.43 -25.18 15.91
N VAL A 366 -5.70 -24.19 15.41
CA VAL A 366 -4.51 -24.39 14.55
C VAL A 366 -3.26 -24.73 15.39
N LEU A 367 -3.11 -24.13 16.57
CA LEU A 367 -2.01 -24.43 17.50
C LEU A 367 -2.15 -25.84 18.12
N ASP A 368 -3.37 -26.23 18.48
CA ASP A 368 -3.69 -27.52 19.11
C ASP A 368 -3.70 -28.69 18.12
N ASP A 369 -3.67 -28.42 16.80
CA ASP A 369 -3.66 -29.44 15.76
C ASP A 369 -2.38 -30.29 15.86
N ARG A 370 -2.55 -31.62 15.87
CA ARG A 370 -1.46 -32.62 15.99
C ARG A 370 -1.24 -33.43 14.72
N SER A 371 -1.78 -33.01 13.57
CA SER A 371 -1.48 -33.65 12.28
C SER A 371 -0.02 -33.38 11.89
N GLU A 372 0.66 -34.36 11.31
CA GLU A 372 2.00 -34.12 10.76
C GLU A 372 1.92 -33.34 9.42
N PRO A 373 2.99 -32.61 9.03
CA PRO A 373 3.13 -32.10 7.68
C PRO A 373 3.13 -33.24 6.65
N GLN A 374 2.59 -32.98 5.46
CA GLN A 374 2.73 -33.91 4.33
C GLN A 374 4.18 -33.90 3.81
N PRO A 375 4.66 -34.94 3.10
CA PRO A 375 5.99 -34.95 2.51
C PRO A 375 6.26 -33.66 1.71
N GLY A 376 7.43 -33.04 1.91
CA GLY A 376 7.79 -31.73 1.34
C GLY A 376 7.05 -30.50 1.88
N GLU A 377 5.87 -30.65 2.52
CA GLU A 377 5.01 -29.52 2.88
C GLU A 377 5.66 -28.59 3.90
N ALA A 378 6.39 -29.17 4.87
CA ALA A 378 6.97 -28.42 5.97
C ALA A 378 7.89 -27.28 5.51
N LYS A 379 8.53 -27.45 4.36
CA LYS A 379 9.49 -26.51 3.77
C LYS A 379 8.94 -25.79 2.53
N LEU A 380 7.68 -26.04 2.13
CA LEU A 380 7.11 -25.63 0.85
C LEU A 380 7.29 -24.14 0.50
N ALA A 381 7.17 -23.23 1.48
CA ALA A 381 7.31 -21.80 1.19
C ALA A 381 8.74 -21.34 0.87
N ALA A 382 9.75 -22.20 1.03
CA ALA A 382 11.12 -21.94 0.57
C ALA A 382 11.20 -21.65 -0.93
N LEU A 383 10.27 -22.21 -1.73
CA LEU A 383 10.12 -21.85 -3.14
C LEU A 383 9.86 -20.35 -3.34
N THR A 384 9.15 -19.69 -2.42
CA THR A 384 8.90 -18.23 -2.49
C THR A 384 10.09 -17.40 -2.01
N ALA A 385 11.02 -18.00 -1.26
CA ALA A 385 12.15 -17.33 -0.64
C ALA A 385 13.36 -17.16 -1.58
N ALA A 386 13.55 -18.11 -2.50
CA ALA A 386 14.69 -18.22 -3.40
C ALA A 386 14.44 -17.54 -4.77
N ASP A 387 15.29 -17.88 -5.76
CA ASP A 387 15.23 -17.35 -7.13
C ASP A 387 13.87 -17.57 -7.81
N ARG A 388 13.49 -16.64 -8.68
CA ARG A 388 12.13 -16.60 -9.26
C ARG A 388 11.91 -17.67 -10.32
N VAL A 389 12.94 -18.05 -11.08
CA VAL A 389 12.84 -18.98 -12.21
C VAL A 389 12.62 -20.44 -11.76
N PRO A 390 13.36 -20.99 -10.77
CA PRO A 390 13.07 -22.31 -10.21
C PRO A 390 11.64 -22.39 -9.65
N TRP A 391 11.18 -21.34 -8.96
CA TRP A 391 9.81 -21.29 -8.45
C TRP A 391 8.77 -21.25 -9.57
N ALA A 392 8.96 -20.43 -10.62
CA ALA A 392 8.06 -20.38 -11.76
C ALA A 392 7.83 -21.76 -12.40
N LYS A 393 8.92 -22.50 -12.66
CA LYS A 393 8.90 -23.86 -13.24
C LYS A 393 8.22 -24.86 -12.31
N CYS A 394 8.67 -24.92 -11.05
CA CYS A 394 8.08 -25.78 -10.03
C CYS A 394 6.56 -25.54 -9.86
N ARG A 395 6.14 -24.27 -9.86
CA ARG A 395 4.73 -23.86 -9.80
C ARG A 395 3.93 -24.37 -11.01
N GLN A 396 4.50 -24.28 -12.21
CA GLN A 396 3.86 -24.77 -13.44
C GLN A 396 3.71 -26.29 -13.44
N ASP A 397 4.78 -27.02 -13.13
CA ASP A 397 4.83 -28.48 -13.25
C ASP A 397 3.99 -29.19 -12.19
N TYR A 398 4.09 -28.74 -10.93
CA TYR A 398 3.51 -29.43 -9.78
C TYR A 398 2.24 -28.77 -9.24
N PHE A 399 2.08 -27.45 -9.38
CA PHE A 399 0.95 -26.70 -8.78
C PHE A 399 -0.10 -26.21 -9.79
N GLY A 400 0.06 -26.52 -11.08
CA GLY A 400 -0.90 -26.19 -12.14
C GLY A 400 -2.22 -26.99 -12.11
N ARG A 401 -2.32 -28.09 -11.33
CA ARG A 401 -3.48 -29.01 -11.32
C ARG A 401 -3.76 -29.65 -9.95
N GLY A 402 -4.90 -30.34 -9.83
CA GLY A 402 -5.25 -31.20 -8.69
C GLY A 402 -5.37 -30.49 -7.33
N LYS A 403 -5.09 -31.23 -6.25
CA LYS A 403 -5.10 -30.72 -4.87
C LYS A 403 -4.09 -29.58 -4.64
N ASN A 404 -2.91 -29.67 -5.25
CA ASN A 404 -1.90 -28.59 -5.22
C ASN A 404 -2.45 -27.27 -5.73
N LYS A 405 -3.08 -27.27 -6.91
CA LYS A 405 -3.69 -26.06 -7.47
C LYS A 405 -4.74 -25.48 -6.52
N GLN A 406 -5.59 -26.34 -5.94
CA GLN A 406 -6.64 -25.89 -5.02
C GLN A 406 -6.08 -25.27 -3.73
N SER A 407 -5.01 -25.85 -3.18
CA SER A 407 -4.33 -25.34 -1.98
C SER A 407 -3.53 -24.08 -2.29
N LEU A 408 -2.80 -24.02 -3.39
CA LEU A 408 -2.09 -22.82 -3.84
C LEU A 408 -3.07 -21.68 -4.19
N ASP A 409 -4.18 -21.97 -4.86
CA ASP A 409 -5.29 -21.02 -5.07
C ASP A 409 -5.82 -20.48 -3.72
N ALA A 410 -5.83 -21.28 -2.66
CA ALA A 410 -6.23 -20.81 -1.33
C ALA A 410 -5.20 -19.83 -0.73
N VAL A 411 -3.89 -20.08 -0.91
CA VAL A 411 -2.81 -19.18 -0.46
C VAL A 411 -2.80 -17.88 -1.28
N GLU A 412 -2.73 -17.99 -2.60
CA GLU A 412 -2.67 -16.84 -3.52
C GLU A 412 -3.90 -15.93 -3.39
N LYS A 413 -5.08 -16.50 -3.15
CA LYS A 413 -6.34 -15.75 -3.04
C LYS A 413 -6.75 -15.43 -1.60
N ALA A 414 -5.93 -15.77 -0.60
CA ALA A 414 -6.13 -15.35 0.80
C ALA A 414 -6.12 -13.82 0.91
N ALA A 415 -6.88 -13.26 1.86
CA ALA A 415 -6.89 -11.83 2.13
C ALA A 415 -5.51 -11.30 2.55
N PHE A 416 -4.81 -12.09 3.36
CA PHE A 416 -3.40 -11.97 3.75
C PHE A 416 -2.94 -13.34 4.25
N PHE A 417 -1.64 -13.53 4.47
CA PHE A 417 -1.07 -14.74 5.05
C PHE A 417 -0.78 -14.50 6.55
N VAL A 418 -0.91 -15.53 7.37
CA VAL A 418 -0.61 -15.47 8.81
C VAL A 418 0.36 -16.58 9.17
N THR A 419 1.43 -16.27 9.91
CA THR A 419 2.29 -17.25 10.56
C THR A 419 2.09 -17.20 12.06
N LEU A 420 1.70 -18.34 12.65
CA LEU A 420 1.82 -18.58 14.08
C LEU A 420 3.19 -19.23 14.31
N ASP A 421 4.18 -18.40 14.62
CA ASP A 421 5.57 -18.81 14.80
C ASP A 421 5.74 -19.52 16.15
N ASP A 422 6.50 -20.61 16.19
CA ASP A 422 6.74 -21.38 17.42
C ASP A 422 7.98 -20.94 18.21
N THR A 423 8.68 -19.92 17.71
CA THR A 423 9.75 -19.21 18.43
C THR A 423 9.20 -18.03 19.25
N GLU A 424 10.04 -17.53 20.16
CA GLU A 424 9.79 -16.32 20.95
C GLU A 424 10.79 -15.24 20.50
N GLN A 425 10.30 -14.03 20.27
CA GLN A 425 11.09 -12.90 19.77
C GLN A 425 10.70 -11.62 20.50
N GLY A 426 11.39 -10.52 20.22
CA GLY A 426 11.11 -9.19 20.78
C GLY A 426 12.21 -8.67 21.69
N TYR A 427 12.10 -7.41 22.08
CA TYR A 427 13.07 -6.72 22.93
C TYR A 427 13.18 -7.35 24.32
N ARG A 428 14.42 -7.62 24.74
CA ARG A 428 14.81 -8.08 26.07
C ARG A 428 15.75 -7.05 26.67
N GLN A 429 15.53 -6.65 27.92
CA GLN A 429 16.33 -5.58 28.54
C GLN A 429 17.74 -6.06 28.92
N GLU A 430 17.90 -7.36 29.12
CA GLU A 430 19.15 -8.04 29.45
C GLU A 430 20.14 -8.06 28.28
N ASP A 431 19.62 -7.96 27.05
CA ASP A 431 20.36 -8.08 25.80
C ASP A 431 19.60 -7.30 24.71
N PRO A 432 19.64 -5.95 24.75
CA PRO A 432 18.76 -5.11 23.93
C PRO A 432 19.09 -5.14 22.44
N GLU A 433 20.36 -5.35 22.09
CA GLU A 433 20.85 -5.32 20.70
C GLU A 433 20.56 -6.66 20.00
N ALA A 434 21.12 -7.77 20.49
CA ALA A 434 20.92 -9.06 19.82
C ALA A 434 19.47 -9.56 19.91
N SER A 435 18.66 -9.10 20.88
CA SER A 435 17.21 -9.37 20.89
C SER A 435 16.44 -8.62 19.79
N LEU A 436 16.82 -7.38 19.48
CA LEU A 436 16.25 -6.64 18.34
C LEU A 436 16.75 -7.18 17.00
N ASP A 437 18.00 -7.62 16.92
CA ASP A 437 18.58 -8.19 15.70
C ASP A 437 17.97 -9.56 15.37
N SER A 438 17.85 -10.44 16.36
CA SER A 438 17.10 -11.69 16.24
C SER A 438 15.66 -11.43 15.79
N TYR A 439 15.00 -10.43 16.39
CA TYR A 439 13.62 -10.08 16.04
C TYR A 439 13.50 -9.56 14.60
N ALA A 440 14.43 -8.69 14.18
CA ALA A 440 14.51 -8.16 12.82
C ALA A 440 14.73 -9.27 11.79
N LYS A 441 15.74 -10.13 12.00
CA LYS A 441 16.06 -11.28 11.14
C LYS A 441 14.85 -12.23 11.04
N SER A 442 14.19 -12.51 12.16
CA SER A 442 12.99 -13.37 12.21
C SER A 442 11.76 -12.80 11.46
N LEU A 443 11.64 -11.47 11.38
CA LEU A 443 10.59 -10.81 10.60
C LEU A 443 10.95 -10.64 9.12
N LEU A 444 12.24 -10.47 8.79
CA LEU A 444 12.74 -10.32 7.43
C LEU A 444 12.73 -11.66 6.66
N HIS A 445 13.42 -12.67 7.18
CA HIS A 445 13.59 -13.97 6.51
C HIS A 445 13.07 -15.16 7.32
N GLY A 446 12.90 -15.03 8.64
CA GLY A 446 12.41 -16.13 9.47
C GLY A 446 13.32 -17.36 9.36
N LYS A 447 12.71 -18.53 9.17
CA LYS A 447 13.37 -19.82 8.90
C LYS A 447 13.50 -20.11 7.40
N CYS A 448 13.33 -19.11 6.52
CA CYS A 448 13.32 -19.22 5.05
C CYS A 448 12.17 -20.04 4.44
N PHE A 449 11.38 -20.79 5.23
CA PHE A 449 10.24 -21.59 4.76
C PHE A 449 8.93 -21.36 5.53
N ASP A 450 8.92 -20.47 6.51
CA ASP A 450 7.81 -20.20 7.43
C ASP A 450 7.10 -18.87 7.17
N ARG A 451 7.32 -18.27 5.98
CA ARG A 451 6.68 -17.06 5.47
C ARG A 451 6.31 -17.28 4.01
N TRP A 452 5.22 -16.68 3.54
CA TRP A 452 4.89 -16.67 2.11
C TRP A 452 5.32 -15.35 1.49
N PHE A 453 6.57 -15.28 1.00
CA PHE A 453 7.21 -14.03 0.59
C PHE A 453 6.54 -13.36 -0.61
N ASP A 454 5.83 -14.13 -1.44
CA ASP A 454 5.01 -13.66 -2.55
C ASP A 454 3.73 -12.92 -2.11
N LYS A 455 3.34 -12.98 -0.83
CA LYS A 455 2.11 -12.36 -0.34
C LYS A 455 2.31 -10.85 -0.12
N SER A 456 1.31 -10.04 -0.49
CA SER A 456 1.37 -8.58 -0.24
C SER A 456 1.73 -8.22 1.20
N ILE A 457 1.15 -8.96 2.16
CA ILE A 457 1.55 -8.97 3.56
C ILE A 457 1.44 -10.38 4.16
N THR A 458 2.48 -10.78 4.89
CA THR A 458 2.51 -11.91 5.83
C THR A 458 2.56 -11.35 7.24
N PHE A 459 1.50 -11.60 8.01
CA PHE A 459 1.39 -11.20 9.42
C PHE A 459 1.95 -12.31 10.32
N ILE A 460 2.84 -11.97 11.24
CA ILE A 460 3.62 -12.94 12.04
C ILE A 460 3.28 -12.73 13.50
N VAL A 461 2.92 -13.80 14.22
CA VAL A 461 2.67 -13.78 15.67
C VAL A 461 3.51 -14.86 16.34
N PHE A 462 4.39 -14.43 17.23
CA PHE A 462 5.31 -15.29 17.99
C PHE A 462 4.61 -15.93 19.19
N LYS A 463 5.21 -17.02 19.69
CA LYS A 463 4.67 -17.82 20.79
C LYS A 463 4.43 -17.02 22.07
N ASN A 464 5.27 -16.01 22.35
CA ASN A 464 5.18 -15.11 23.50
C ASN A 464 4.23 -13.90 23.28
N GLY A 465 3.45 -13.89 22.20
CA GLY A 465 2.54 -12.79 21.86
C GLY A 465 3.19 -11.59 21.16
N LYS A 466 4.48 -11.63 20.81
CA LYS A 466 5.06 -10.58 19.95
C LYS A 466 4.60 -10.72 18.50
N MET A 467 4.66 -9.65 17.71
CA MET A 467 4.21 -9.65 16.30
C MET A 467 4.93 -8.67 15.36
N GLY A 468 4.90 -9.01 14.08
CA GLY A 468 5.33 -8.12 13.00
C GLY A 468 4.68 -8.42 11.67
N ILE A 469 5.12 -7.71 10.64
CA ILE A 469 4.75 -7.92 9.23
C ILE A 469 6.01 -8.16 8.41
N ASN A 470 5.94 -9.08 7.46
CA ASN A 470 6.76 -9.12 6.25
C ASN A 470 5.89 -8.68 5.06
N ALA A 471 6.42 -7.89 4.13
CA ALA A 471 5.67 -7.38 2.98
C ALA A 471 6.48 -7.50 1.68
N GLU A 472 5.83 -8.03 0.63
CA GLU A 472 6.34 -7.97 -0.75
C GLU A 472 6.29 -6.51 -1.23
N HIS A 473 7.32 -6.05 -1.94
CA HIS A 473 7.49 -4.62 -2.20
C HIS A 473 6.93 -4.14 -3.55
N SER A 474 6.74 -5.02 -4.53
CA SER A 474 6.41 -4.59 -5.90
C SER A 474 5.07 -3.84 -6.03
N TRP A 475 4.07 -4.16 -5.20
CA TRP A 475 2.72 -3.59 -5.29
C TRP A 475 2.55 -2.22 -4.59
N ALA A 476 3.44 -1.85 -3.65
CA ALA A 476 3.34 -0.59 -2.90
C ALA A 476 4.60 -0.23 -2.09
N ASP A 477 4.66 1.05 -1.70
CA ASP A 477 5.69 1.57 -0.80
C ASP A 477 5.35 1.32 0.68
N ALA A 478 6.39 1.21 1.51
CA ALA A 478 6.28 0.99 2.96
C ALA A 478 5.28 1.87 3.74
N PRO A 479 5.04 3.17 3.41
CA PRO A 479 4.03 3.98 4.10
C PRO A 479 2.60 3.44 4.06
N ILE A 480 2.25 2.60 3.08
CA ILE A 480 0.91 1.97 2.97
C ILE A 480 0.74 0.91 4.06
N VAL A 481 1.74 0.02 4.19
CA VAL A 481 1.81 -0.99 5.25
C VAL A 481 1.97 -0.31 6.61
N GLY A 482 2.77 0.75 6.72
CA GLY A 482 2.91 1.55 7.93
C GLY A 482 1.58 2.12 8.43
N HIS A 483 0.72 2.66 7.56
CA HIS A 483 -0.61 3.13 7.96
C HIS A 483 -1.53 1.98 8.42
N LEU A 484 -1.48 0.82 7.76
CA LEU A 484 -2.20 -0.37 8.26
C LEU A 484 -1.71 -0.72 9.67
N TRP A 485 -0.40 -0.76 9.86
CA TRP A 485 0.24 -1.21 11.09
C TRP A 485 -0.01 -0.29 12.29
N GLU A 486 0.13 1.02 12.10
CA GLU A 486 -0.26 2.04 13.10
C GLU A 486 -1.72 1.87 13.53
N TYR A 487 -2.64 1.64 12.58
CA TYR A 487 -4.05 1.41 12.89
C TYR A 487 -4.28 0.11 13.66
N VAL A 488 -3.63 -0.98 13.25
CA VAL A 488 -3.80 -2.32 13.85
C VAL A 488 -3.35 -2.30 15.31
N ILE A 489 -2.14 -1.83 15.60
CA ILE A 489 -1.61 -1.81 16.97
C ILE A 489 -2.46 -0.87 17.84
N ALA A 490 -2.84 0.31 17.35
CA ALA A 490 -3.67 1.23 18.11
C ALA A 490 -5.09 0.68 18.38
N THR A 491 -5.68 -0.05 17.43
CA THR A 491 -7.01 -0.66 17.59
C THR A 491 -6.96 -1.82 18.57
N ASP A 492 -5.95 -2.68 18.46
CA ASP A 492 -5.72 -3.79 19.37
C ASP A 492 -5.49 -3.33 20.82
N CYS A 493 -4.52 -2.45 21.06
CA CYS A 493 -4.18 -1.98 22.41
C CYS A 493 -5.30 -1.14 23.04
N PHE A 494 -5.88 -0.18 22.30
CA PHE A 494 -6.72 0.88 22.90
C PHE A 494 -8.23 0.73 22.65
N GLN A 495 -8.68 -0.15 21.75
CA GLN A 495 -10.12 -0.30 21.42
C GLN A 495 -10.64 -1.70 21.72
N LEU A 496 -9.93 -2.74 21.30
CA LEU A 496 -10.30 -4.13 21.60
C LEU A 496 -9.85 -4.47 23.04
N GLY A 497 -8.54 -4.41 23.27
CA GLY A 497 -7.92 -4.84 24.53
C GLY A 497 -8.20 -6.31 24.84
N TYR A 498 -7.86 -6.70 26.07
CA TYR A 498 -7.93 -8.08 26.54
C TYR A 498 -8.71 -8.14 27.87
N THR A 499 -9.10 -9.34 28.27
CA THR A 499 -9.58 -9.64 29.64
C THR A 499 -8.39 -9.78 30.60
N GLU A 500 -8.64 -9.88 31.90
CA GLU A 500 -7.58 -9.95 32.94
C GLU A 500 -6.71 -11.22 32.81
N ASP A 501 -7.27 -12.32 32.30
CA ASP A 501 -6.58 -13.56 31.91
C ASP A 501 -5.88 -13.48 30.54
N GLY A 502 -5.78 -12.29 29.93
CA GLY A 502 -5.06 -12.05 28.68
C GLY A 502 -5.77 -12.56 27.42
N HIS A 503 -7.04 -12.93 27.51
CA HIS A 503 -7.84 -13.43 26.39
C HIS A 503 -8.55 -12.31 25.60
N CYS A 504 -8.99 -12.63 24.38
CA CYS A 504 -9.86 -11.73 23.62
C CYS A 504 -11.22 -11.58 24.33
N LYS A 505 -11.75 -10.36 24.37
CA LYS A 505 -13.09 -10.08 24.94
C LYS A 505 -14.22 -10.70 24.09
N GLY A 506 -15.31 -11.07 24.76
CA GLY A 506 -16.48 -11.73 24.19
C GLY A 506 -16.40 -13.26 24.30
N ASP A 507 -17.40 -13.93 23.77
CA ASP A 507 -17.62 -15.37 23.98
C ASP A 507 -17.13 -16.24 22.81
N PRO A 508 -16.66 -17.48 23.06
CA PRO A 508 -16.39 -18.45 22.02
C PRO A 508 -17.70 -18.95 21.38
N ASN A 509 -17.63 -19.44 20.14
CA ASN A 509 -18.82 -19.90 19.41
C ASN A 509 -18.57 -21.29 18.80
N PRO A 510 -19.14 -22.37 19.39
CA PRO A 510 -18.90 -23.73 18.92
C PRO A 510 -19.45 -23.99 17.51
N SER A 511 -20.42 -23.21 17.03
CA SER A 511 -21.02 -23.39 15.70
C SER A 511 -20.12 -22.97 14.52
N ILE A 512 -18.98 -22.32 14.79
CA ILE A 512 -18.05 -21.94 13.72
C ILE A 512 -17.30 -23.17 13.22
N PRO A 513 -17.29 -23.44 11.90
CA PRO A 513 -16.49 -24.50 11.29
C PRO A 513 -15.02 -24.45 11.72
N CYS A 514 -14.36 -25.60 11.76
CA CYS A 514 -12.92 -25.66 12.01
C CYS A 514 -12.09 -25.14 10.83
N PRO A 515 -10.85 -24.70 11.07
CA PRO A 515 -9.87 -24.44 10.02
C PRO A 515 -9.77 -25.63 9.06
N THR A 516 -9.75 -25.38 7.75
CA THR A 516 -9.61 -26.45 6.75
C THR A 516 -8.13 -26.67 6.44
N ARG A 517 -7.61 -27.84 6.80
CA ARG A 517 -6.23 -28.27 6.49
C ARG A 517 -6.03 -28.35 4.97
N LEU A 518 -5.09 -27.58 4.42
CA LEU A 518 -4.72 -27.66 3.00
C LEU A 518 -4.05 -29.00 2.69
N GLN A 519 -4.14 -29.44 1.44
CA GLN A 519 -3.74 -30.77 0.98
C GLN A 519 -2.82 -30.66 -0.24
N TRP A 520 -1.76 -31.45 -0.29
CA TRP A 520 -0.71 -31.37 -1.31
C TRP A 520 -0.33 -32.74 -1.87
N ASP A 521 0.23 -32.76 -3.08
CA ASP A 521 1.01 -33.85 -3.69
C ASP A 521 2.39 -33.27 -4.01
N ILE A 522 3.38 -33.56 -3.19
CA ILE A 522 4.73 -33.06 -3.42
C ILE A 522 5.60 -34.28 -3.74
N PRO A 523 5.69 -34.69 -5.03
CA PRO A 523 6.54 -35.81 -5.41
C PRO A 523 8.00 -35.50 -5.13
N GLU A 524 8.85 -36.53 -5.02
CA GLU A 524 10.26 -36.39 -4.62
C GLU A 524 11.03 -35.35 -5.46
N ALA A 525 10.86 -35.35 -6.78
CA ALA A 525 11.44 -34.34 -7.67
C ALA A 525 11.00 -32.88 -7.39
N CYS A 526 9.84 -32.67 -6.76
CA CYS A 526 9.41 -31.35 -6.27
C CYS A 526 10.04 -31.04 -4.90
N GLN A 527 10.20 -32.05 -4.04
CA GLN A 527 10.90 -31.92 -2.76
C GLN A 527 12.37 -31.55 -2.95
N GLU A 528 13.05 -32.11 -3.95
CA GLU A 528 14.43 -31.72 -4.34
C GLU A 528 14.51 -30.22 -4.65
N VAL A 529 13.59 -29.68 -5.44
CA VAL A 529 13.55 -28.22 -5.76
C VAL A 529 13.25 -27.39 -4.51
N ILE A 530 12.41 -27.87 -3.59
CA ILE A 530 12.15 -27.21 -2.30
C ILE A 530 13.42 -27.16 -1.45
N GLU A 531 14.15 -28.26 -1.31
CA GLU A 531 15.40 -28.34 -0.54
C GLU A 531 16.52 -27.50 -1.17
N THR A 532 16.67 -27.52 -2.51
CA THR A 532 17.61 -26.64 -3.21
C THR A 532 17.27 -25.16 -2.97
N SER A 533 15.98 -24.80 -3.06
CA SER A 533 15.53 -23.43 -2.79
C SER A 533 15.79 -23.02 -1.34
N LEU A 534 15.55 -23.92 -0.38
CA LEU A 534 15.83 -23.69 1.03
C LEU A 534 17.33 -23.50 1.30
N ASN A 535 18.19 -24.31 0.67
CA ASN A 535 19.64 -24.16 0.82
C ASN A 535 20.12 -22.81 0.30
N SER A 536 19.68 -22.38 -0.89
CA SER A 536 19.99 -21.04 -1.42
C SER A 536 19.46 -19.91 -0.53
N ALA A 537 18.24 -20.05 -0.02
CA ALA A 537 17.64 -19.06 0.88
C ALA A 537 18.37 -18.99 2.23
N ASN A 538 18.81 -20.12 2.79
CA ASN A 538 19.57 -20.16 4.04
C ASN A 538 20.97 -19.53 3.89
N LEU A 539 21.68 -19.79 2.78
CA LEU A 539 22.95 -19.13 2.49
C LEU A 539 22.76 -17.61 2.46
N LEU A 540 21.73 -17.13 1.77
CA LEU A 540 21.39 -15.72 1.67
C LEU A 540 20.96 -15.09 3.02
N ALA A 541 20.19 -15.82 3.84
CA ALA A 541 19.78 -15.33 5.16
C ALA A 541 20.94 -15.28 6.17
N ASN A 542 21.89 -16.20 6.08
CA ASN A 542 23.08 -16.22 6.93
C ASN A 542 24.07 -15.08 6.59
N ASP A 543 24.04 -14.58 5.35
CA ASP A 543 24.85 -13.43 4.87
C ASP A 543 24.23 -12.07 5.24
N VAL A 544 23.01 -12.03 5.82
CA VAL A 544 22.38 -10.79 6.27
C VAL A 544 22.79 -10.46 7.70
N ASP A 545 23.55 -9.39 7.86
CA ASP A 545 23.76 -8.73 9.14
C ASP A 545 22.72 -7.62 9.41
N ILE A 546 22.27 -7.56 10.66
CA ILE A 546 21.39 -6.53 11.19
C ILE A 546 21.96 -6.13 12.55
N TYR A 547 22.00 -4.81 12.80
CA TYR A 547 22.34 -4.22 14.09
C TYR A 547 21.34 -3.11 14.43
N SER A 548 20.57 -3.32 15.50
CA SER A 548 19.38 -2.56 15.88
C SER A 548 19.42 -2.27 17.37
N PHE A 549 19.51 -0.99 17.73
CA PHE A 549 19.63 -0.57 19.13
C PHE A 549 18.66 0.57 19.47
N PRO A 550 18.15 0.65 20.71
CA PRO A 550 17.38 1.79 21.17
C PRO A 550 18.30 3.00 21.39
N PHE A 551 18.00 4.13 20.76
CA PHE A 551 18.69 5.40 21.04
C PHE A 551 17.81 6.31 21.92
N ASP A 552 18.22 6.50 23.17
CA ASP A 552 17.44 7.17 24.22
C ASP A 552 17.95 8.58 24.58
N ALA A 553 19.24 8.85 24.36
CA ALA A 553 19.90 10.11 24.72
C ALA A 553 19.18 11.38 24.22
N PHE A 554 18.57 11.34 23.04
CA PHE A 554 17.67 12.38 22.55
C PHE A 554 16.80 11.91 21.37
N GLY A 555 15.77 12.69 21.04
CA GLY A 555 14.93 12.46 19.86
C GLY A 555 14.61 13.73 19.08
N LYS A 556 13.63 13.61 18.16
CA LYS A 556 13.19 14.69 17.24
C LYS A 556 12.89 16.04 17.90
N GLY A 557 12.56 16.06 19.19
CA GLY A 557 12.30 17.28 19.95
C GLY A 557 13.55 18.15 20.11
N MET A 558 14.71 17.55 20.41
CA MET A 558 15.96 18.29 20.55
C MET A 558 16.47 18.81 19.20
N ILE A 559 16.51 17.94 18.18
CA ILE A 559 16.98 18.30 16.84
C ILE A 559 16.17 19.48 16.26
N LYS A 560 14.85 19.51 16.51
CA LYS A 560 13.99 20.63 16.12
C LYS A 560 14.26 21.94 16.89
N LYS A 561 14.68 21.88 18.16
CA LYS A 561 15.12 23.08 18.91
C LYS A 561 16.37 23.70 18.26
N CYS A 562 17.25 22.87 17.70
CA CYS A 562 18.40 23.29 16.89
C CYS A 562 18.03 23.81 15.49
N ARG A 563 16.73 23.89 15.13
CA ARG A 563 16.18 24.29 13.83
C ARG A 563 16.54 23.36 12.65
N THR A 564 17.06 22.17 12.92
CA THR A 564 17.45 21.18 11.90
C THR A 564 16.31 20.20 11.61
N SER A 565 16.25 19.68 10.38
CA SER A 565 15.37 18.54 10.06
C SER A 565 15.91 17.27 10.73
N PRO A 566 15.13 16.55 11.57
CA PRO A 566 15.56 15.29 12.18
C PRO A 566 16.03 14.25 11.16
N ASP A 567 15.37 14.24 9.99
CA ASP A 567 15.68 13.35 8.89
C ASP A 567 17.03 13.69 8.23
N ALA A 568 17.31 14.97 7.97
CA ALA A 568 18.61 15.39 7.43
C ALA A 568 19.75 15.18 8.43
N PHE A 569 19.48 15.38 9.73
CA PHE A 569 20.42 15.12 10.80
C PHE A 569 20.86 13.63 10.83
N ILE A 570 19.91 12.69 10.74
CA ILE A 570 20.23 11.26 10.68
C ILE A 570 20.98 10.90 9.40
N GLN A 571 20.60 11.45 8.24
CA GLN A 571 21.33 11.21 6.98
C GLN A 571 22.79 11.70 7.04
N LEU A 572 23.04 12.89 7.60
CA LEU A 572 24.40 13.41 7.82
C LEU A 572 25.18 12.56 8.85
N ALA A 573 24.52 12.07 9.90
CA ALA A 573 25.14 11.17 10.87
C ALA A 573 25.56 9.84 10.23
N LEU A 574 24.74 9.26 9.35
CA LEU A 574 25.09 8.05 8.58
C LEU A 574 26.28 8.29 7.65
N GLN A 575 26.32 9.41 6.92
CA GLN A 575 27.47 9.78 6.08
C GLN A 575 28.75 9.95 6.90
N LEU A 576 28.68 10.64 8.03
CA LEU A 576 29.82 10.84 8.93
C LEU A 576 30.30 9.53 9.57
N ALA A 577 29.38 8.63 9.95
CA ALA A 577 29.71 7.31 10.47
C ALA A 577 30.44 6.47 9.42
N HIS A 578 29.91 6.40 8.20
CA HIS A 578 30.52 5.68 7.09
C HIS A 578 31.95 6.17 6.79
N TYR A 579 32.12 7.49 6.65
CA TYR A 579 33.43 8.11 6.42
C TYR A 579 34.45 7.81 7.53
N LYS A 580 34.01 7.72 8.79
CA LYS A 580 34.87 7.41 9.95
C LYS A 580 35.27 5.93 10.06
N VAL A 581 34.46 5.01 9.55
CA VAL A 581 34.67 3.55 9.72
C VAL A 581 35.76 2.99 8.77
N GLY A 582 36.27 3.79 7.84
CA GLY A 582 37.51 3.48 7.11
C GLY A 582 37.39 3.39 5.59
N GLN A 583 36.21 3.61 5.02
CA GLN A 583 36.11 3.93 3.60
C GLN A 583 36.39 5.42 3.41
N ALA A 584 37.65 5.73 3.04
CA ALA A 584 38.12 7.10 2.79
C ALA A 584 37.54 7.74 1.51
N GLU A 585 36.63 7.04 0.82
CA GLU A 585 35.87 7.50 -0.34
C GLU A 585 34.39 7.70 0.06
N LEU A 586 33.76 8.75 -0.46
CA LEU A 586 32.33 9.00 -0.26
C LEU A 586 31.54 7.97 -1.06
N CYS A 587 30.68 7.19 -0.40
CA CYS A 587 29.83 6.21 -1.08
C CYS A 587 28.47 6.79 -1.54
N PRO A 588 27.92 6.29 -2.66
CA PRO A 588 26.58 6.64 -3.12
C PRO A 588 25.51 6.15 -2.14
N ALA A 589 25.01 7.04 -1.28
CA ALA A 589 23.87 6.76 -0.42
C ALA A 589 22.56 6.72 -1.21
N SER A 590 22.05 5.52 -1.49
CA SER A 590 20.72 5.30 -2.07
C SER A 590 19.63 5.48 -1.00
N ARG A 591 19.26 6.75 -0.75
CA ARG A 591 18.09 7.03 0.07
C ARG A 591 16.82 6.81 -0.75
N ALA A 592 15.93 5.90 -0.36
CA ALA A 592 14.52 6.03 -0.73
C ALA A 592 13.91 7.16 0.13
N PRO A 593 13.76 8.42 -0.35
CA PRO A 593 12.98 9.38 0.40
C PRO A 593 11.56 8.84 0.48
N SER A 594 10.90 9.01 1.63
CA SER A 594 9.44 8.99 1.58
C SER A 594 9.05 10.02 0.52
N PRO A 595 8.23 9.68 -0.49
CA PRO A 595 8.07 10.53 -1.67
C PRO A 595 7.29 11.85 -1.37
N ARG A 596 7.07 12.14 -0.08
CA ARG A 596 6.53 13.35 0.57
C ARG A 596 7.22 14.69 0.24
N ARG A 597 8.11 14.77 -0.76
CA ARG A 597 8.46 16.04 -1.43
C ARG A 597 8.10 15.98 -2.91
N GLU A 598 8.80 15.28 -3.80
CA GLU A 598 8.43 15.32 -5.23
C GLU A 598 7.07 14.66 -5.57
N ALA A 599 6.61 13.62 -4.84
CA ALA A 599 5.22 13.13 -4.92
C ALA A 599 4.25 13.87 -3.99
N ALA A 600 4.75 14.79 -3.16
CA ALA A 600 3.89 15.78 -2.53
C ALA A 600 3.28 16.76 -3.54
N ALA A 601 3.74 16.75 -4.80
CA ALA A 601 3.00 17.26 -5.94
C ALA A 601 1.57 16.68 -6.06
N GLY A 602 1.24 15.59 -5.35
CA GLY A 602 -0.09 14.99 -5.36
C GLY A 602 -0.42 14.47 -6.74
N THR A 603 0.46 13.65 -7.32
CA THR A 603 0.35 13.21 -8.71
C THR A 603 -0.45 11.91 -8.83
N ARG A 604 -1.16 11.73 -9.96
CA ARG A 604 -2.03 10.56 -10.21
C ARG A 604 -1.19 9.36 -10.65
N GLY A 605 -1.44 8.19 -10.06
CA GLY A 605 -0.68 6.95 -10.31
C GLY A 605 0.28 6.64 -9.15
N THR A 606 0.81 5.42 -9.08
CA THR A 606 1.70 5.03 -7.97
C THR A 606 2.93 5.92 -7.99
N ALA A 607 3.03 6.80 -6.99
CA ALA A 607 4.14 7.71 -6.84
C ALA A 607 5.19 7.07 -5.92
N SER A 608 5.70 5.92 -6.35
CA SER A 608 6.81 5.23 -5.70
C SER A 608 8.09 6.06 -5.68
N TRP A 609 8.14 7.14 -6.47
CA TRP A 609 9.37 7.88 -6.69
C TRP A 609 9.25 9.39 -6.85
N ALA A 610 10.25 10.04 -6.28
CA ALA A 610 10.30 11.46 -5.90
C ALA A 610 11.67 11.74 -5.21
N GLY A 611 12.77 11.48 -5.94
CA GLY A 611 14.02 10.95 -5.39
C GLY A 611 13.88 9.45 -5.00
N VAL A 612 14.94 8.64 -4.82
CA VAL A 612 16.38 8.87 -4.55
C VAL A 612 16.99 10.09 -5.24
N THR A 613 17.35 11.08 -4.41
CA THR A 613 18.57 11.86 -4.63
C THR A 613 19.72 11.11 -3.97
N MET A 614 20.78 10.78 -4.72
CA MET A 614 22.08 10.57 -4.09
C MET A 614 22.52 11.95 -3.58
N ALA A 615 22.66 12.08 -2.26
CA ALA A 615 23.02 13.32 -1.61
C ALA A 615 24.40 13.17 -0.96
N PRO A 616 25.49 13.41 -1.69
CA PRO A 616 26.83 13.37 -1.11
C PRO A 616 27.06 14.62 -0.25
N GLY A 617 27.30 14.42 1.04
CA GLY A 617 27.70 15.48 1.97
C GLY A 617 29.21 15.60 2.06
N ALA A 618 29.81 16.57 1.37
CA ALA A 618 31.25 16.85 1.51
C ALA A 618 31.54 17.73 2.73
N CYS A 619 32.47 17.32 3.60
CA CYS A 619 33.05 18.19 4.61
C CYS A 619 34.48 17.73 4.99
N PRO A 620 35.54 18.38 4.47
CA PRO A 620 36.91 18.07 4.86
C PRO A 620 37.21 18.68 6.23
N LEU A 621 37.15 17.87 7.30
CA LEU A 621 37.54 18.29 8.64
C LEU A 621 39.08 18.26 8.76
N GLY A 622 39.72 19.41 8.56
CA GLY A 622 41.13 19.60 8.86
C GLY A 622 41.44 19.41 10.34
N THR A 623 42.61 18.85 10.64
CA THR A 623 43.08 18.58 12.00
C THR A 623 43.41 19.89 12.74
N GLY A 624 42.52 20.32 13.63
CA GLY A 624 42.73 21.48 14.50
C GLY A 624 41.66 21.57 15.58
N GLY A 625 42.07 21.46 16.84
CA GLY A 625 41.15 21.40 17.98
C GLY A 625 40.55 22.77 18.35
N GLU A 626 39.51 23.22 17.65
CA GLU A 626 38.63 24.29 18.13
C GLU A 626 37.20 24.12 17.56
N PHE A 627 36.26 23.64 18.39
CA PHE A 627 34.88 23.31 17.98
C PHE A 627 34.02 24.58 17.77
N ARG A 628 34.24 25.32 16.67
CA ARG A 628 33.46 26.52 16.34
C ARG A 628 32.09 26.19 15.76
N ARG A 629 31.05 26.86 16.27
CA ARG A 629 29.63 26.69 15.92
C ARG A 629 29.18 26.97 14.45
N PRO A 630 29.91 27.67 13.54
CA PRO A 630 29.36 27.99 12.21
C PRO A 630 29.24 26.80 11.23
N LEU A 631 30.04 25.74 11.39
CA LEU A 631 30.11 24.64 10.40
C LEU A 631 28.84 23.79 10.31
N TRP A 632 27.95 23.86 11.30
CA TRP A 632 26.69 23.11 11.31
C TRP A 632 25.53 23.84 10.60
N THR A 633 25.67 25.14 10.30
CA THR A 633 24.62 25.92 9.61
C THR A 633 24.65 25.77 8.09
N ASP A 634 25.80 25.40 7.50
CA ASP A 634 25.94 25.25 6.05
C ASP A 634 25.58 23.85 5.52
N ALA A 635 25.41 22.85 6.41
CA ALA A 635 24.96 21.50 6.05
C ALA A 635 23.45 21.42 5.70
N GLY A 636 22.84 22.55 5.37
CA GLY A 636 21.46 22.69 4.94
C GLY A 636 21.08 24.16 4.85
N PRO A 637 21.33 24.85 3.71
CA PRO A 637 20.90 24.35 2.40
C PRO A 637 21.87 24.54 1.22
N VAL A 638 21.66 23.81 0.12
CA VAL A 638 22.17 24.20 -1.20
C VAL A 638 21.35 25.38 -1.73
N TRP A 639 21.78 26.60 -1.42
CA TRP A 639 21.31 27.84 -2.03
C TRP A 639 22.46 28.86 -2.14
N ARG A 640 22.91 29.18 -3.36
CA ARG A 640 23.64 30.42 -3.65
C ARG A 640 22.76 31.33 -4.49
N GLN A 641 22.42 32.51 -3.96
CA GLN A 641 22.68 33.83 -4.56
C GLN A 641 21.95 34.93 -3.78
N ALA A 642 22.42 36.18 -3.95
CA ALA A 642 22.02 37.41 -3.24
C ALA A 642 22.47 37.46 -1.76
N LEU A 643 23.29 38.41 -1.30
CA LEU A 643 23.83 39.64 -1.92
C LEU A 643 25.26 39.92 -1.42
N GLY A 644 26.04 40.67 -2.20
CA GLY A 644 27.15 41.44 -1.66
C GLY A 644 26.66 42.81 -1.18
N ARG A 645 26.80 43.07 0.12
CA ARG A 645 27.06 44.38 0.77
C ARG A 645 27.20 44.17 2.27
#